data_AF-A0A948XHU8-F1
#
_entry.id   AF-A0A948XHU8-F1
#
_cell.length_a   1.000
_cell.length_b   1.000
_cell.length_c   1.000
_cell.angle_alpha   90.00
_cell.angle_beta   90.00
_cell.angle_gamma   90.00
#
_symmetry.space_group_name_H-M   'P 1'
#
loop_
_entity.id
_entity.type
_entity.pdbx_description
1 polymer ?
#
loop_
_entity_poly.entity_id
_entity_poly.type
_entity_poly.pdbx_seq_one_letter_code
_entity_poly.pdbx_strand_id
1 'polypeptide(L)'
;MRLLSIFFYFLLFYSTLQANEKVSLQLKWLHQFQFAGYYAAKEKGFYEEEGLDVTIKERNLQENNIDQVINGESQYGVTDSILFLYQEQKKPVVLVAPIFQHSPSVLITLKSSGIDSPYQLDGKRISFYRKDTDGFGILAMLQSLEIQPILDRNKESTDYRHLMYKKTDAYASYMTNEAYSLLAEGVAINIIDPANYGFDLYGDMLFTSAHEAQTNPQRVQRFKEATIKGWIYALEHKEELIQIIKTKYAPNKSIEHLKYEADAIEDVIRPKSIPIGTLDKGRIQYTLETYKKLGLVKDTLDVDKYIFKPFQTKINLTVEEKAWLLANPNIQFSALDYQKPLIFLNNKNKVEGVLADYFQLLSSAIGQEIKLKIVSSQDTYEKSARDAGNYGLATFLDIESNQDQFNLTKPFTQSNFIFFTNKENQKKYKTLEDFEHKKIAVLNNHKGMKEYLEKLNDVKIVYADTVLDQMTMLQYGEVDAILGYFTYHFLINEYFFSDIVVAFNDTDDFSVAIAVNKEQTILHGILNKAIDTLQTQDAQQIISKWIGNEHTTKENIFTAQEKMYLQNKKLITMCIDPDWMPFEKNENGEHIGMSADYIALLKEEIALPIQMVSTQNWLQSLEFAKQRKCDILSLAMPTQEREEYLTFTNPYLELPTVIVTSIDELFVNDFSQITDKKIGIVKGYAYGDIIKKKYPDMQIVEVDSMKDGLDRVVNGEFFGFIETLATAGYQIQQEYIGQLKIAGKFDQTWKLGIGVRNDEPILKDIFEKAIAQIPTSKRQEILNKWVSIIYDKEPNYKIIIQWVVGISIVFTVVILSILFVNRRLNIEILRRKETEKKLQELSITDALTNLYNRRYFNEMFPKFINSSKRKKEKVYFALIDIDYFKLYNDNYGHSNGDTVLRRVADTMSASLQRADDYCFRVGGEEFAILFHGQSLQQAKDFIEKIRKNIENLKIEHEYNSASDYVTASFGLVIHDAQTIETCEELYKEADALLYKAKEQGRNCIKTNEENPSNFEKKEKIALKNELTNLYN
;
A
#
# COMPACT_ATOMS: atom_id res chain seq x y z
N MET A 1 31.54 64.93 23.37
CA MET A 1 31.40 65.18 21.91
C MET A 1 31.55 63.92 21.04
N ARG A 2 32.53 63.02 21.20
CA ARG A 2 32.70 61.87 20.28
C ARG A 2 31.59 60.79 20.27
N LEU A 3 30.73 60.73 21.30
CA LEU A 3 29.66 59.71 21.38
C LEU A 3 28.42 60.01 20.51
N LEU A 4 28.03 61.28 20.31
CA LEU A 4 26.87 61.60 19.46
C LEU A 4 27.13 61.31 17.97
N SER A 5 28.38 61.46 17.51
CA SER A 5 28.75 61.25 16.10
C SER A 5 28.61 59.79 15.65
N ILE A 6 28.72 58.82 16.57
CA ILE A 6 28.58 57.39 16.25
C ILE A 6 27.10 57.01 16.13
N PHE A 7 26.24 57.56 17.00
CA PHE A 7 24.79 57.33 16.97
C PHE A 7 24.15 57.81 15.66
N PHE A 8 24.65 58.93 15.10
CA PHE A 8 24.14 59.49 13.85
C PHE A 8 24.56 58.67 12.60
N TYR A 9 25.67 57.93 12.65
CA TYR A 9 26.09 57.04 11.56
C TYR A 9 25.34 55.70 11.58
N PHE A 10 24.93 55.20 12.74
CA PHE A 10 24.14 53.96 12.84
C PHE A 10 22.70 54.14 12.33
N LEU A 11 22.10 55.32 12.53
CA LEU A 11 20.77 55.66 12.01
C LEU A 11 20.69 55.80 10.49
N LEU A 12 21.82 56.01 9.81
CA LEU A 12 21.88 56.11 8.34
C LEU A 12 22.00 54.77 7.61
N PHE A 13 22.20 53.65 8.32
CA PHE A 13 22.27 52.30 7.72
C PHE A 13 21.02 51.44 7.93
N TYR A 14 20.05 51.88 8.75
CA TYR A 14 18.75 51.21 8.93
C TYR A 14 17.67 51.68 7.95
N SER A 15 18.08 52.06 6.73
CA SER A 15 17.21 52.18 5.56
C SER A 15 17.75 51.32 4.43
N THR A 16 17.71 50.00 4.62
CA THR A 16 17.73 49.08 3.48
C THR A 16 16.46 49.33 2.67
N LEU A 17 16.58 50.14 1.60
CA LEU A 17 15.62 50.10 0.51
C LEU A 17 15.64 48.66 -0.06
N GLN A 18 14.70 47.83 0.37
CA GLN A 18 14.33 46.69 -0.45
C GLN A 18 13.81 47.27 -1.76
N ALA A 19 14.47 46.93 -2.87
CA ALA A 19 13.98 47.33 -4.18
C ALA A 19 12.63 46.64 -4.42
N ASN A 20 11.60 47.43 -4.70
CA ASN A 20 10.24 46.93 -4.90
C ASN A 20 10.21 45.75 -5.87
N GLU A 21 9.44 44.71 -5.52
CA GLU A 21 9.34 43.49 -6.31
C GLU A 21 8.70 43.79 -7.66
N LYS A 22 9.46 43.62 -8.74
CA LYS A 22 9.00 43.89 -10.10
C LYS A 22 8.05 42.78 -10.55
N VAL A 23 6.78 43.13 -10.74
CA VAL A 23 5.74 42.22 -11.24
C VAL A 23 4.95 42.89 -12.36
N SER A 24 4.17 42.12 -13.11
CA SER A 24 3.32 42.67 -14.15
C SER A 24 1.92 42.06 -14.17
N LEU A 25 0.97 42.93 -14.51
CA LEU A 25 -0.45 42.62 -14.70
C LEU A 25 -0.78 42.66 -16.19
N GLN A 26 -1.25 41.54 -16.73
CA GLN A 26 -1.75 41.46 -18.08
C GLN A 26 -3.25 41.79 -18.14
N LEU A 27 -3.60 42.89 -18.83
CA LEU A 27 -4.99 43.23 -19.09
C LEU A 27 -5.58 42.32 -20.18
N LYS A 28 -6.86 41.98 -20.06
CA LYS A 28 -7.61 41.22 -21.08
C LYS A 28 -8.11 42.07 -22.24
N TRP A 29 -8.17 43.39 -22.07
CA TRP A 29 -8.60 44.34 -23.09
C TRP A 29 -7.70 45.57 -23.18
N LEU A 30 -8.07 46.51 -24.05
CA LEU A 30 -7.39 47.79 -24.24
C LEU A 30 -7.59 48.75 -23.05
N HIS A 31 -6.73 49.75 -22.91
CA HIS A 31 -6.78 50.72 -21.83
C HIS A 31 -8.12 51.50 -21.79
N GLN A 32 -8.90 51.32 -20.72
CA GLN A 32 -10.19 51.96 -20.49
C GLN A 32 -10.60 51.87 -18.99
N PHE A 33 -11.74 52.47 -18.58
CA PHE A 33 -12.15 52.51 -17.16
C PHE A 33 -12.45 51.13 -16.56
N GLN A 34 -12.68 50.11 -17.40
CA GLN A 34 -12.71 48.68 -17.01
C GLN A 34 -11.56 48.27 -16.08
N PHE A 35 -10.40 48.94 -16.13
CA PHE A 35 -9.24 48.62 -15.32
C PHE A 35 -8.86 49.72 -14.32
N ALA A 36 -9.79 50.64 -14.02
CA ALA A 36 -9.54 51.84 -13.21
C ALA A 36 -8.93 51.56 -11.83
N GLY A 37 -9.34 50.49 -11.13
CA GLY A 37 -8.77 50.15 -9.83
C GLY A 37 -7.30 49.73 -9.88
N TYR A 38 -6.85 49.11 -10.97
CA TYR A 38 -5.44 48.77 -11.16
C TYR A 38 -4.61 50.04 -11.45
N TYR A 39 -5.16 50.99 -12.20
CA TYR A 39 -4.52 52.29 -12.40
C TYR A 39 -4.49 53.09 -11.09
N ALA A 40 -5.55 53.10 -10.29
CA ALA A 40 -5.56 53.73 -8.97
C ALA A 40 -4.49 53.12 -8.04
N ALA A 41 -4.42 51.78 -7.97
CA ALA A 41 -3.43 51.08 -7.15
C ALA A 41 -1.97 51.42 -7.53
N LYS A 42 -1.70 51.72 -8.81
CA LYS A 42 -0.41 52.21 -9.28
C LYS A 42 -0.21 53.71 -9.00
N GLU A 43 -1.13 54.54 -9.50
CA GLU A 43 -1.02 56.01 -9.53
C GLU A 43 -1.19 56.66 -8.15
N LYS A 44 -1.69 55.93 -7.15
CA LYS A 44 -1.82 56.35 -5.75
C LYS A 44 -0.81 55.68 -4.83
N GLY A 45 0.12 54.88 -5.38
CA GLY A 45 1.18 54.23 -4.60
C GLY A 45 0.75 53.02 -3.77
N PHE A 46 -0.51 52.55 -3.83
CA PHE A 46 -0.95 51.39 -3.04
C PHE A 46 -0.18 50.10 -3.36
N TYR A 47 0.35 49.94 -4.58
CA TYR A 47 1.30 48.87 -4.89
C TYR A 47 2.69 49.11 -4.27
N GLU A 48 3.15 50.37 -4.22
CA GLU A 48 4.46 50.74 -3.66
C GLU A 48 4.47 50.64 -2.12
N GLU A 49 3.35 50.96 -1.45
CA GLU A 49 3.11 50.69 -0.02
C GLU A 49 3.33 49.21 0.33
N GLU A 50 2.89 48.31 -0.54
CA GLU A 50 3.05 46.86 -0.40
C GLU A 50 4.39 46.34 -0.99
N GLY A 51 5.32 47.25 -1.34
CA GLY A 51 6.65 46.92 -1.85
C GLY A 51 6.68 46.34 -3.27
N LEU A 52 5.73 46.69 -4.15
CA LEU A 52 5.59 46.16 -5.51
C LEU A 52 5.82 47.25 -6.58
N ASP A 53 6.60 46.92 -7.62
CA ASP A 53 6.75 47.73 -8.84
C ASP A 53 5.92 47.06 -9.95
N VAL A 54 4.70 47.55 -10.15
CA VAL A 54 3.71 46.91 -11.04
C VAL A 54 3.74 47.53 -12.43
N THR A 55 4.12 46.74 -13.43
CA THR A 55 3.93 47.08 -14.85
C THR A 55 2.59 46.54 -15.35
N ILE A 56 1.66 47.43 -15.69
CA ILE A 56 0.37 47.07 -16.29
C ILE A 56 0.55 47.02 -17.82
N LYS A 57 0.18 45.91 -18.45
CA LYS A 57 0.33 45.67 -19.89
C LYS A 57 -1.03 45.65 -20.60
N GLU A 58 -1.15 46.37 -21.71
CA GLU A 58 -2.33 46.32 -22.58
C GLU A 58 -2.47 44.95 -23.28
N ARG A 59 -3.67 44.65 -23.77
CA ARG A 59 -3.99 43.41 -24.50
C ARG A 59 -3.40 43.37 -25.91
N ASN A 60 -2.54 42.40 -26.19
CA ASN A 60 -2.21 42.01 -27.56
C ASN A 60 -3.28 41.07 -28.15
N LEU A 61 -4.10 41.57 -29.09
CA LEU A 61 -5.19 40.83 -29.74
C LEU A 61 -4.75 39.67 -30.66
N GLN A 62 -3.45 39.40 -30.85
CA GLN A 62 -2.98 38.21 -31.58
C GLN A 62 -2.61 37.03 -30.67
N GLU A 63 -2.46 37.26 -29.37
CA GLU A 63 -2.05 36.28 -28.35
C GLU A 63 -3.22 35.92 -27.42
N ASN A 64 -2.96 35.19 -26.34
CA ASN A 64 -3.93 34.87 -25.29
C ASN A 64 -3.39 35.34 -23.93
N ASN A 65 -4.14 36.21 -23.26
CA ASN A 65 -3.76 36.80 -21.96
C ASN A 65 -3.70 35.77 -20.82
N ILE A 66 -4.43 34.65 -20.91
CA ILE A 66 -4.34 33.56 -19.93
C ILE A 66 -3.06 32.77 -20.14
N ASP A 67 -2.73 32.46 -21.40
CA ASP A 67 -1.52 31.70 -21.74
C ASP A 67 -0.25 32.50 -21.40
N GLN A 68 -0.23 33.82 -21.60
CA GLN A 68 0.87 34.70 -21.17
C GLN A 68 1.16 34.62 -19.65
N VAL A 69 0.12 34.48 -18.81
CA VAL A 69 0.28 34.31 -17.35
C VAL A 69 0.72 32.89 -16.99
N ILE A 70 0.24 31.87 -17.71
CA ILE A 70 0.70 30.48 -17.58
C ILE A 70 2.20 30.35 -17.94
N ASN A 71 2.63 31.05 -18.99
CA ASN A 71 4.02 31.08 -19.45
C ASN A 71 4.96 31.89 -18.55
N GLY A 72 4.44 32.61 -17.55
CA GLY A 72 5.23 33.49 -16.68
C GLY A 72 5.64 34.82 -17.31
N GLU A 73 5.12 35.16 -18.49
CA GLU A 73 5.35 36.45 -19.15
C GLU A 73 4.78 37.61 -18.31
N SER A 74 3.70 37.34 -17.58
CA SER A 74 3.16 38.18 -16.50
C SER A 74 2.76 37.35 -15.28
N GLN A 75 2.90 37.93 -14.10
CA GLN A 75 2.61 37.26 -12.81
C GLN A 75 1.11 37.27 -12.49
N TYR A 76 0.41 38.31 -12.93
CA TYR A 76 -1.02 38.53 -12.67
C TYR A 76 -1.74 38.78 -13.99
N GLY A 77 -3.03 38.46 -14.04
CA GLY A 77 -3.89 38.80 -15.18
C GLY A 77 -5.33 39.05 -14.79
N VAL A 78 -6.09 39.62 -15.72
CA VAL A 78 -7.55 39.73 -15.65
C VAL A 78 -8.18 38.76 -16.64
N THR A 79 -9.28 38.09 -16.30
CA THR A 79 -10.07 37.24 -17.21
C THR A 79 -11.47 36.95 -16.66
N ASP A 80 -12.36 36.40 -17.46
CA ASP A 80 -13.72 36.01 -17.02
C ASP A 80 -13.78 34.60 -16.43
N SER A 81 -14.98 34.23 -15.97
CA SER A 81 -15.40 32.89 -15.49
C SER A 81 -15.04 31.71 -16.41
N ILE A 82 -14.56 31.92 -17.63
CA ILE A 82 -13.92 30.88 -18.46
C ILE A 82 -12.68 30.25 -17.80
N LEU A 83 -12.08 30.91 -16.79
CA LEU A 83 -10.98 30.39 -15.98
C LEU A 83 -11.24 28.98 -15.41
N PHE A 84 -12.49 28.64 -15.09
CA PHE A 84 -12.86 27.30 -14.60
C PHE A 84 -12.67 26.19 -15.66
N LEU A 85 -12.80 26.50 -16.96
CA LEU A 85 -12.51 25.54 -18.04
C LEU A 85 -11.01 25.26 -18.18
N TYR A 86 -10.17 26.27 -17.91
CA TYR A 86 -8.71 26.08 -17.83
C TYR A 86 -8.34 25.14 -16.67
N GLN A 87 -9.06 25.22 -15.54
CA GLN A 87 -8.86 24.35 -14.38
C GLN A 87 -9.28 22.89 -14.65
N GLU A 88 -10.41 22.64 -15.33
CA GLU A 88 -10.80 21.31 -15.83
C GLU A 88 -9.75 20.73 -16.80
N GLN A 89 -9.18 21.56 -17.68
CA GLN A 89 -8.05 21.20 -18.55
C GLN A 89 -6.70 21.04 -17.80
N LYS A 90 -6.71 21.11 -16.46
CA LYS A 90 -5.53 21.01 -15.58
C LYS A 90 -4.43 22.04 -15.89
N LYS A 91 -4.79 23.19 -16.46
CA LYS A 91 -3.86 24.32 -16.68
C LYS A 91 -3.48 24.93 -15.32
N PRO A 92 -2.22 25.41 -15.16
CA PRO A 92 -1.72 25.87 -13.86
C PRO A 92 -2.17 27.31 -13.57
N VAL A 93 -3.46 27.52 -13.30
CA VAL A 93 -4.07 28.83 -13.03
C VAL A 93 -4.85 28.84 -11.72
N VAL A 94 -4.84 29.98 -11.02
CA VAL A 94 -5.46 30.17 -9.70
C VAL A 94 -6.26 31.49 -9.67
N LEU A 95 -7.52 31.41 -9.25
CA LEU A 95 -8.42 32.55 -9.07
C LEU A 95 -8.04 33.33 -7.79
N VAL A 96 -7.79 34.63 -7.89
CA VAL A 96 -7.33 35.47 -6.76
C VAL A 96 -8.47 36.32 -6.18
N ALA A 97 -9.23 37.01 -7.03
CA ALA A 97 -10.40 37.80 -6.62
C ALA A 97 -11.32 38.12 -7.82
N PRO A 98 -12.64 37.84 -7.76
CA PRO A 98 -13.58 38.39 -8.73
C PRO A 98 -13.79 39.89 -8.45
N ILE A 99 -13.53 40.76 -9.42
CA ILE A 99 -13.76 42.20 -9.24
C ILE A 99 -15.20 42.55 -9.64
N PHE A 100 -15.64 42.16 -10.84
CA PHE A 100 -17.00 42.44 -11.29
C PHE A 100 -17.90 41.28 -10.85
N GLN A 101 -18.92 41.58 -10.05
CA GLN A 101 -19.88 40.57 -9.61
C GLN A 101 -20.72 40.08 -10.80
N HIS A 102 -21.06 40.93 -11.75
CA HIS A 102 -21.79 40.56 -12.96
C HIS A 102 -20.91 40.70 -14.20
N SER A 103 -20.98 39.73 -15.13
CA SER A 103 -20.30 39.86 -16.42
C SER A 103 -21.03 40.90 -17.28
N PRO A 104 -20.37 41.97 -17.76
CA PRO A 104 -20.97 42.99 -18.61
C PRO A 104 -21.07 42.55 -20.09
N SER A 105 -20.85 41.26 -20.37
CA SER A 105 -20.79 40.71 -21.74
C SER A 105 -22.20 40.42 -22.27
N VAL A 106 -22.59 41.14 -23.32
CA VAL A 106 -23.94 41.14 -23.89
C VAL A 106 -23.94 40.98 -25.40
N LEU A 107 -25.07 40.60 -25.98
CA LEU A 107 -25.33 40.74 -27.41
C LEU A 107 -26.04 42.06 -27.69
N ILE A 108 -25.50 42.85 -28.63
CA ILE A 108 -26.12 44.08 -29.11
C ILE A 108 -26.69 43.85 -30.51
N THR A 109 -27.93 44.28 -30.74
CA THR A 109 -28.62 44.20 -32.04
C THR A 109 -29.15 45.58 -32.44
N LEU A 110 -29.42 45.80 -33.73
CA LEU A 110 -30.16 47.00 -34.16
C LEU A 110 -31.62 46.88 -33.75
N LYS A 111 -32.20 47.93 -33.15
CA LYS A 111 -33.64 47.97 -32.86
C LYS A 111 -34.51 47.89 -34.13
N SER A 112 -33.95 48.29 -35.27
CA SER A 112 -34.55 48.17 -36.61
C SER A 112 -34.40 46.79 -37.27
N SER A 113 -33.75 45.81 -36.62
CA SER A 113 -33.73 44.40 -37.05
C SER A 113 -34.92 43.59 -36.55
N GLY A 114 -35.62 44.08 -35.50
CA GLY A 114 -36.66 43.32 -34.80
C GLY A 114 -36.15 42.20 -33.90
N ILE A 115 -34.83 42.06 -33.72
CA ILE A 115 -34.21 41.08 -32.83
C ILE A 115 -34.05 41.71 -31.43
N ASP A 116 -34.82 41.27 -30.46
CA ASP A 116 -34.77 41.70 -29.04
C ASP A 116 -34.65 40.51 -28.05
N SER A 117 -34.72 39.27 -28.55
CA SER A 117 -34.65 38.04 -27.76
C SER A 117 -33.73 37.00 -28.41
N PRO A 118 -32.97 36.19 -27.64
CA PRO A 118 -32.00 35.26 -28.21
C PRO A 118 -32.66 34.19 -29.09
N TYR A 119 -33.91 33.81 -28.83
CA TYR A 119 -34.68 32.87 -29.65
C TYR A 119 -34.86 33.30 -31.13
N GLN A 120 -34.58 34.56 -31.47
CA GLN A 120 -34.62 35.09 -32.84
C GLN A 120 -33.26 35.02 -33.56
N LEU A 121 -32.20 34.53 -32.89
CA LEU A 121 -30.83 34.46 -33.39
C LEU A 121 -30.51 33.19 -34.19
N ASP A 122 -31.45 32.25 -34.32
CA ASP A 122 -31.23 31.03 -35.09
C ASP A 122 -30.95 31.34 -36.57
N GLY A 123 -29.88 30.75 -37.11
CA GLY A 123 -29.36 31.04 -38.45
C GLY A 123 -28.86 32.49 -38.67
N LYS A 124 -28.85 33.36 -37.66
CA LYS A 124 -28.36 34.76 -37.76
C LYS A 124 -26.85 34.82 -37.65
N ARG A 125 -26.23 35.84 -38.27
CA ARG A 125 -24.80 36.12 -38.08
C ARG A 125 -24.58 36.84 -36.76
N ILE A 126 -23.75 36.26 -35.90
CA ILE A 126 -23.26 36.89 -34.67
C ILE A 126 -21.76 37.09 -34.80
N SER A 127 -21.31 38.34 -34.72
CA SER A 127 -19.88 38.65 -34.74
C SER A 127 -19.29 38.58 -33.34
N PHE A 128 -18.16 37.89 -33.23
CA PHE A 128 -17.30 37.76 -32.06
C PHE A 128 -15.87 38.17 -32.43
N TYR A 129 -15.06 38.45 -31.40
CA TYR A 129 -13.62 38.66 -31.55
C TYR A 129 -12.86 37.35 -31.87
N ARG A 130 -11.69 37.50 -32.49
CA ARG A 130 -11.02 36.48 -33.33
C ARG A 130 -10.36 35.33 -32.55
N LYS A 131 -10.00 35.52 -31.28
CA LYS A 131 -9.25 34.53 -30.47
C LYS A 131 -9.76 34.47 -29.02
N ASP A 132 -10.98 34.89 -28.81
CA ASP A 132 -11.35 35.44 -27.50
C ASP A 132 -11.94 34.39 -26.57
N THR A 133 -11.38 34.41 -25.36
CA THR A 133 -11.87 33.77 -24.14
C THR A 133 -13.08 34.51 -23.55
N ASP A 134 -13.24 35.79 -23.93
CA ASP A 134 -14.40 36.63 -23.60
C ASP A 134 -15.64 36.26 -24.44
N GLY A 135 -16.83 36.65 -23.95
CA GLY A 135 -18.11 36.27 -24.56
C GLY A 135 -18.58 34.85 -24.24
N PHE A 136 -17.90 34.15 -23.32
CA PHE A 136 -18.26 32.78 -22.93
C PHE A 136 -19.72 32.66 -22.43
N GLY A 137 -20.19 33.60 -21.59
CA GLY A 137 -21.57 33.58 -21.07
C GLY A 137 -22.64 33.66 -22.17
N ILE A 138 -22.35 34.35 -23.27
CA ILE A 138 -23.21 34.41 -24.45
C ILE A 138 -23.27 33.04 -25.14
N LEU A 139 -22.14 32.35 -25.30
CA LEU A 139 -22.08 31.02 -25.90
C LEU A 139 -22.81 29.98 -25.03
N ALA A 140 -22.63 30.05 -23.72
CA ALA A 140 -23.32 29.20 -22.75
C ALA A 140 -24.84 29.37 -22.80
N MET A 141 -25.32 30.63 -22.87
CA MET A 141 -26.74 30.95 -23.08
C MET A 141 -27.26 30.37 -24.41
N LEU A 142 -26.59 30.64 -25.53
CA LEU A 142 -27.00 30.16 -26.86
C LEU A 142 -27.09 28.63 -26.91
N GLN A 143 -26.08 27.93 -26.37
CA GLN A 143 -26.05 26.48 -26.30
C GLN A 143 -27.16 25.92 -25.40
N SER A 144 -27.42 26.53 -24.24
CA SER A 144 -28.49 26.09 -23.32
C SER A 144 -29.91 26.35 -23.82
N LEU A 145 -30.07 27.24 -24.79
CA LEU A 145 -31.34 27.55 -25.46
C LEU A 145 -31.47 26.84 -26.83
N GLU A 146 -30.52 25.96 -27.15
CA GLU A 146 -30.40 25.16 -28.40
C GLU A 146 -30.25 25.97 -29.71
N ILE A 147 -30.03 27.29 -29.63
CA ILE A 147 -29.98 28.21 -30.78
C ILE A 147 -28.70 28.01 -31.60
N GLN A 148 -28.82 27.92 -32.94
CA GLN A 148 -27.69 27.68 -33.85
C GLN A 148 -27.40 28.91 -34.75
N PRO A 149 -26.70 29.94 -34.25
CA PRO A 149 -26.28 31.08 -35.04
C PRO A 149 -25.03 30.81 -35.89
N ILE A 150 -24.83 31.61 -36.93
CA ILE A 150 -23.61 31.65 -37.73
C ILE A 150 -22.58 32.52 -36.99
N LEU A 151 -21.60 31.89 -36.35
CA LEU A 151 -20.54 32.57 -35.60
C LEU A 151 -19.44 33.13 -36.53
N ASP A 152 -19.31 34.45 -36.60
CA ASP A 152 -18.26 35.14 -37.35
C ASP A 152 -17.15 35.63 -36.41
N ARG A 153 -15.92 35.13 -36.62
CA ARG A 153 -14.72 35.44 -35.82
C ARG A 153 -13.55 35.97 -36.67
N ASN A 154 -13.86 36.60 -37.80
CA ASN A 154 -12.83 37.14 -38.69
C ASN A 154 -12.15 38.40 -38.12
N LYS A 155 -10.95 38.75 -38.59
CA LYS A 155 -10.30 40.00 -38.14
C LYS A 155 -11.10 41.24 -38.53
N GLU A 156 -11.87 41.17 -39.63
CA GLU A 156 -12.73 42.25 -40.08
C GLU A 156 -14.02 42.36 -39.26
N SER A 157 -14.47 41.30 -38.56
CA SER A 157 -15.73 41.30 -37.82
C SER A 157 -15.65 41.96 -36.44
N THR A 158 -14.51 42.55 -36.08
CA THR A 158 -14.22 43.15 -34.76
C THR A 158 -14.50 44.65 -34.69
N ASP A 159 -15.24 45.20 -35.66
CA ASP A 159 -15.69 46.59 -35.70
C ASP A 159 -17.20 46.62 -35.43
N TYR A 160 -17.63 47.20 -34.31
CA TYR A 160 -19.05 47.27 -33.92
C TYR A 160 -19.94 47.93 -35.00
N ARG A 161 -19.36 48.78 -35.87
CA ARG A 161 -20.08 49.42 -36.98
C ARG A 161 -20.50 48.42 -38.06
N HIS A 162 -19.96 47.18 -38.07
CA HIS A 162 -20.49 46.09 -38.89
C HIS A 162 -21.95 45.73 -38.57
N LEU A 163 -22.43 46.02 -37.36
CA LEU A 163 -23.85 45.95 -37.01
C LEU A 163 -24.66 47.03 -37.74
N MET A 164 -24.17 48.27 -37.77
CA MET A 164 -24.79 49.40 -38.49
C MET A 164 -24.83 49.15 -40.01
N TYR A 165 -23.74 48.63 -40.58
CA TYR A 165 -23.66 48.24 -41.99
C TYR A 165 -24.41 46.94 -42.32
N LYS A 166 -25.10 46.32 -41.35
CA LYS A 166 -25.85 45.04 -41.48
C LYS A 166 -25.02 43.86 -42.01
N LYS A 167 -23.70 43.93 -41.88
CA LYS A 167 -22.80 42.80 -42.21
C LYS A 167 -23.05 41.65 -41.23
N THR A 168 -23.33 41.98 -39.97
CA THR A 168 -23.74 41.04 -38.92
C THR A 168 -25.13 41.40 -38.40
N ASP A 169 -25.84 40.44 -37.80
CA ASP A 169 -27.20 40.63 -37.28
C ASP A 169 -27.18 40.92 -35.75
N ALA A 170 -26.16 40.41 -35.04
CA ALA A 170 -25.86 40.74 -33.65
C ALA A 170 -24.33 40.84 -33.40
N TYR A 171 -23.92 41.60 -32.39
CA TYR A 171 -22.52 41.83 -32.04
C TYR A 171 -22.27 41.50 -30.56
N ALA A 172 -21.30 40.63 -30.29
CA ALA A 172 -20.89 40.29 -28.92
C ALA A 172 -19.96 41.37 -28.36
N SER A 173 -20.39 42.00 -27.25
CA SER A 173 -19.83 43.28 -26.79
C SER A 173 -19.87 43.42 -25.27
N TYR A 174 -19.31 44.51 -24.77
CA TYR A 174 -19.42 44.92 -23.37
C TYR A 174 -20.43 46.06 -23.25
N MET A 175 -21.47 45.87 -22.42
CA MET A 175 -22.53 46.90 -22.22
C MET A 175 -21.98 48.21 -21.63
N THR A 176 -20.83 48.12 -20.96
CA THR A 176 -20.08 49.25 -20.40
C THR A 176 -19.33 50.06 -21.46
N ASN A 177 -19.09 49.54 -22.67
CA ASN A 177 -18.23 50.18 -23.68
C ASN A 177 -18.94 50.47 -25.02
N GLU A 178 -19.16 49.47 -25.89
CA GLU A 178 -19.58 49.75 -27.28
C GLU A 178 -21.06 50.17 -27.40
N ALA A 179 -21.88 49.85 -26.38
CA ALA A 179 -23.26 50.33 -26.30
C ALA A 179 -23.32 51.87 -26.30
N TYR A 180 -22.39 52.53 -25.58
CA TYR A 180 -22.24 53.99 -25.64
C TYR A 180 -21.84 54.47 -27.04
N SER A 181 -20.89 53.81 -27.69
CA SER A 181 -20.43 54.21 -29.02
C SER A 181 -21.56 54.18 -30.06
N LEU A 182 -22.38 53.12 -30.05
CA LEU A 182 -23.55 53.01 -30.92
C LEU A 182 -24.62 54.07 -30.59
N LEU A 183 -24.92 54.31 -29.32
CA LEU A 183 -25.89 55.33 -28.90
C LEU A 183 -25.42 56.76 -29.21
N ALA A 184 -24.12 57.05 -29.09
CA ALA A 184 -23.51 58.34 -29.41
C ALA A 184 -23.52 58.64 -30.92
N GLU A 185 -23.40 57.60 -31.77
CA GLU A 185 -23.64 57.70 -33.23
C GLU A 185 -25.16 57.72 -33.60
N GLY A 186 -26.05 57.79 -32.61
CA GLY A 186 -27.51 57.88 -32.81
C GLY A 186 -28.19 56.55 -33.18
N VAL A 187 -27.50 55.42 -33.00
CA VAL A 187 -27.99 54.09 -33.38
C VAL A 187 -28.91 53.53 -32.30
N ALA A 188 -30.20 53.37 -32.63
CA ALA A 188 -31.14 52.67 -31.76
C ALA A 188 -30.82 51.16 -31.73
N ILE A 189 -30.47 50.66 -30.55
CA ILE A 189 -30.08 49.27 -30.28
C ILE A 189 -31.04 48.57 -29.31
N ASN A 190 -31.03 47.23 -29.31
CA ASN A 190 -31.49 46.41 -28.19
C ASN A 190 -30.26 45.73 -27.55
N ILE A 191 -30.38 45.36 -26.27
CA ILE A 191 -29.35 44.63 -25.52
C ILE A 191 -29.96 43.31 -25.04
N ILE A 192 -29.34 42.20 -25.43
CA ILE A 192 -29.65 40.84 -24.95
C ILE A 192 -28.55 40.45 -23.97
N ASP A 193 -28.87 40.56 -22.69
CA ASP A 193 -27.99 40.26 -21.57
C ASP A 193 -28.20 38.81 -21.07
N PRO A 194 -27.17 37.94 -21.09
CA PRO A 194 -27.24 36.55 -20.63
C PRO A 194 -27.73 36.37 -19.18
N ALA A 195 -27.53 37.35 -18.28
CA ALA A 195 -28.01 37.27 -16.91
C ALA A 195 -29.54 37.14 -16.82
N ASN A 196 -30.28 37.80 -17.73
CA ASN A 196 -31.74 37.70 -17.83
C ASN A 196 -32.24 36.32 -18.29
N TYR A 197 -31.34 35.46 -18.77
CA TYR A 197 -31.62 34.08 -19.20
C TYR A 197 -30.96 33.04 -18.27
N GLY A 198 -30.45 33.47 -17.10
CA GLY A 198 -29.84 32.59 -16.09
C GLY A 198 -28.32 32.47 -16.15
N PHE A 199 -27.64 33.20 -17.03
CA PHE A 199 -26.18 33.11 -17.22
C PHE A 199 -25.43 34.26 -16.54
N ASP A 200 -25.81 34.55 -15.28
CA ASP A 200 -25.19 35.56 -14.42
C ASP A 200 -23.84 35.10 -13.84
N LEU A 201 -22.81 35.14 -14.69
CA LEU A 201 -21.46 34.72 -14.35
C LEU A 201 -20.61 35.90 -13.82
N TYR A 202 -19.53 35.58 -13.09
CA TYR A 202 -18.49 36.54 -12.74
C TYR A 202 -17.76 37.09 -13.97
N GLY A 203 -17.43 38.38 -13.94
CA GLY A 203 -16.57 39.07 -14.91
C GLY A 203 -15.29 39.61 -14.28
N ASP A 204 -14.30 39.93 -15.12
CA ASP A 204 -13.07 40.65 -14.77
C ASP A 204 -12.44 40.20 -13.43
N MET A 205 -12.17 38.91 -13.36
CA MET A 205 -11.52 38.27 -12.22
C MET A 205 -10.01 38.44 -12.29
N LEU A 206 -9.40 38.90 -11.20
CA LEU A 206 -7.96 38.82 -10.98
C LEU A 206 -7.55 37.35 -10.77
N PHE A 207 -6.57 36.89 -11.54
CA PHE A 207 -6.00 35.55 -11.44
C PHE A 207 -4.46 35.58 -11.55
N THR A 208 -3.84 34.45 -11.23
CA THR A 208 -2.38 34.25 -11.30
C THR A 208 -2.08 32.81 -11.74
N SER A 209 -0.80 32.47 -11.94
CA SER A 209 -0.38 31.09 -12.20
C SER A 209 -0.28 30.29 -10.91
N ALA A 210 -0.45 28.97 -10.98
CA ALA A 210 -0.27 28.08 -9.83
C ALA A 210 1.17 28.13 -9.29
N HIS A 211 2.16 28.44 -10.14
CA HIS A 211 3.54 28.64 -9.72
C HIS A 211 3.69 29.90 -8.86
N GLU A 212 3.16 31.05 -9.28
CA GLU A 212 3.20 32.30 -8.50
C GLU A 212 2.42 32.16 -7.17
N ALA A 213 1.24 31.53 -7.20
CA ALA A 213 0.45 31.25 -6.00
C ALA A 213 1.13 30.31 -4.99
N GLN A 214 1.96 29.37 -5.44
CA GLN A 214 2.67 28.43 -4.57
C GLN A 214 4.02 28.96 -4.08
N THR A 215 4.74 29.72 -4.91
CA THR A 215 6.09 30.21 -4.58
C THR A 215 6.09 31.58 -3.92
N ASN A 216 5.13 32.46 -4.25
CA ASN A 216 5.05 33.82 -3.74
C ASN A 216 3.65 34.15 -3.17
N PRO A 217 3.02 33.29 -2.33
CA PRO A 217 1.63 33.49 -1.86
C PRO A 217 1.42 34.82 -1.14
N GLN A 218 2.40 35.29 -0.35
CA GLN A 218 2.35 36.58 0.31
C GLN A 218 2.38 37.76 -0.69
N ARG A 219 3.06 37.61 -1.84
CA ARG A 219 3.04 38.61 -2.92
C ARG A 219 1.67 38.64 -3.62
N VAL A 220 1.04 37.48 -3.83
CA VAL A 220 -0.34 37.39 -4.34
C VAL A 220 -1.33 38.05 -3.39
N GLN A 221 -1.18 37.86 -2.06
CA GLN A 221 -2.00 38.53 -1.05
C GLN A 221 -1.82 40.06 -1.10
N ARG A 222 -0.58 40.54 -1.06
CA ARG A 222 -0.26 41.97 -1.12
C ARG A 222 -0.74 42.62 -2.42
N PHE A 223 -0.55 41.96 -3.57
CA PHE A 223 -1.08 42.41 -4.86
C PHE A 223 -2.61 42.50 -4.85
N LYS A 224 -3.30 41.51 -4.28
CA LYS A 224 -4.75 41.50 -4.10
C LYS A 224 -5.23 42.66 -3.22
N GLU A 225 -4.59 42.90 -2.09
CA GLU A 225 -4.95 43.97 -1.15
C GLU A 225 -4.76 45.35 -1.77
N ALA A 226 -3.60 45.63 -2.38
CA ALA A 226 -3.36 46.86 -3.14
C ALA A 226 -4.37 47.07 -4.29
N THR A 227 -4.72 45.99 -5.00
CA THR A 227 -5.74 46.01 -6.06
C THR A 227 -7.13 46.38 -5.52
N ILE A 228 -7.51 45.85 -4.35
CA ILE A 228 -8.80 46.15 -3.71
C ILE A 228 -8.83 47.59 -3.18
N LYS A 229 -7.76 48.07 -2.52
CA LYS A 229 -7.59 49.49 -2.15
C LYS A 229 -7.79 50.40 -3.38
N GLY A 230 -7.15 50.06 -4.50
CA GLY A 230 -7.27 50.80 -5.76
C GLY A 230 -8.69 50.79 -6.34
N TRP A 231 -9.39 49.66 -6.32
CA TRP A 231 -10.78 49.59 -6.81
C TRP A 231 -11.77 50.37 -5.95
N ILE A 232 -11.62 50.36 -4.63
CA ILE A 232 -12.41 51.23 -3.74
C ILE A 232 -12.17 52.69 -4.09
N TYR A 233 -10.90 53.11 -4.13
CA TYR A 233 -10.51 54.48 -4.45
C TYR A 233 -11.03 54.94 -5.82
N ALA A 234 -10.93 54.11 -6.85
CA ALA A 234 -11.35 54.43 -8.21
C ALA A 234 -12.87 54.69 -8.35
N LEU A 235 -13.69 54.00 -7.55
CA LEU A 235 -15.14 54.17 -7.56
C LEU A 235 -15.60 55.34 -6.67
N GLU A 236 -14.84 55.66 -5.63
CA GLU A 236 -15.06 56.88 -4.81
C GLU A 236 -14.59 58.16 -5.53
N HIS A 237 -13.54 58.07 -6.35
CA HIS A 237 -12.86 59.22 -6.99
C HIS A 237 -12.98 59.20 -8.52
N LYS A 238 -14.14 58.80 -9.06
CA LYS A 238 -14.37 58.57 -10.51
C LYS A 238 -13.82 59.68 -11.40
N GLU A 239 -14.18 60.95 -11.13
CA GLU A 239 -13.77 62.12 -11.94
C GLU A 239 -12.25 62.25 -12.07
N GLU A 240 -11.50 62.00 -10.98
CA GLU A 240 -10.04 62.05 -11.02
C GLU A 240 -9.47 60.88 -11.81
N LEU A 241 -9.99 59.66 -11.60
CA LEU A 241 -9.53 58.48 -12.35
C LEU A 241 -9.86 58.58 -13.83
N ILE A 242 -11.01 59.15 -14.22
CA ILE A 242 -11.36 59.46 -15.61
C ILE A 242 -10.31 60.39 -16.22
N GLN A 243 -9.89 61.45 -15.51
CA GLN A 243 -8.87 62.36 -16.01
C GLN A 243 -7.47 61.70 -16.09
N ILE A 244 -7.10 60.87 -15.11
CA ILE A 244 -5.85 60.07 -15.13
C ILE A 244 -5.85 59.12 -16.33
N ILE A 245 -6.93 58.38 -16.54
CA ILE A 245 -7.11 57.45 -17.67
C ILE A 245 -7.03 58.21 -18.99
N LYS A 246 -7.81 59.29 -19.15
CA LYS A 246 -7.80 60.16 -20.33
C LYS A 246 -6.42 60.76 -20.64
N THR A 247 -5.58 60.99 -19.62
CA THR A 247 -4.26 61.61 -19.80
C THR A 247 -3.14 60.60 -20.05
N LYS A 248 -3.16 59.44 -19.37
CA LYS A 248 -2.04 58.48 -19.36
C LYS A 248 -2.29 57.16 -20.11
N TYR A 249 -3.54 56.69 -20.16
CA TYR A 249 -3.85 55.31 -20.56
C TYR A 249 -4.73 55.24 -21.81
N ALA A 250 -5.80 56.04 -21.90
CA ALA A 250 -6.81 56.00 -22.95
C ALA A 250 -7.03 57.38 -23.63
N PRO A 251 -6.01 58.01 -24.22
CA PRO A 251 -6.10 59.38 -24.74
C PRO A 251 -7.12 59.57 -25.87
N ASN A 252 -7.54 58.49 -26.54
CA ASN A 252 -8.48 58.53 -27.66
C ASN A 252 -9.96 58.48 -27.24
N LYS A 253 -10.31 58.10 -26.01
CA LYS A 253 -11.72 58.12 -25.54
C LYS A 253 -12.17 59.52 -25.14
N SER A 254 -13.46 59.80 -25.17
CA SER A 254 -14.02 61.05 -24.64
C SER A 254 -14.20 60.97 -23.12
N ILE A 255 -14.35 62.10 -22.44
CA ILE A 255 -14.58 62.13 -20.98
C ILE A 255 -15.98 61.57 -20.67
N GLU A 256 -16.94 61.82 -21.54
CA GLU A 256 -18.33 61.36 -21.48
C GLU A 256 -18.42 59.83 -21.64
N HIS A 257 -17.60 59.24 -22.54
CA HIS A 257 -17.47 57.79 -22.68
C HIS A 257 -16.90 57.16 -21.40
N LEU A 258 -15.84 57.75 -20.85
CA LEU A 258 -15.22 57.27 -19.60
C LEU A 258 -16.13 57.45 -18.37
N LYS A 259 -17.01 58.47 -18.34
CA LYS A 259 -18.08 58.61 -17.34
C LYS A 259 -19.11 57.49 -17.47
N TYR A 260 -19.62 57.22 -18.68
CA TYR A 260 -20.55 56.13 -18.94
C TYR A 260 -19.96 54.78 -18.51
N GLU A 261 -18.70 54.50 -18.85
CA GLU A 261 -18.00 53.31 -18.35
C GLU A 261 -17.96 53.27 -16.82
N ALA A 262 -17.56 54.37 -16.17
CA ALA A 262 -17.40 54.43 -14.71
C ALA A 262 -18.70 54.24 -13.92
N ASP A 263 -19.84 54.61 -14.49
CA ASP A 263 -21.16 54.36 -13.88
C ASP A 263 -21.63 52.92 -14.16
N ALA A 264 -21.59 52.47 -15.42
CA ALA A 264 -21.99 51.10 -15.77
C ALA A 264 -21.08 50.02 -15.14
N ILE A 265 -19.82 50.34 -14.82
CA ILE A 265 -18.90 49.45 -14.09
C ILE A 265 -19.25 49.37 -12.60
N GLU A 266 -19.73 50.47 -11.98
CA GLU A 266 -20.16 50.42 -10.58
C GLU A 266 -21.37 49.49 -10.41
N ASP A 267 -22.32 49.52 -11.34
CA ASP A 267 -23.53 48.68 -11.34
C ASP A 267 -23.26 47.16 -11.47
N VAL A 268 -22.13 46.77 -12.10
CA VAL A 268 -21.71 45.36 -12.20
C VAL A 268 -20.73 44.92 -11.11
N ILE A 269 -20.02 45.85 -10.45
CA ILE A 269 -19.22 45.57 -9.24
C ILE A 269 -20.12 45.51 -7.99
N ARG A 270 -21.15 46.37 -7.92
CA ARG A 270 -22.09 46.52 -6.79
C ARG A 270 -21.40 46.73 -5.42
N PRO A 271 -20.42 47.65 -5.30
CA PRO A 271 -19.57 47.79 -4.10
C PRO A 271 -20.35 48.15 -2.83
N LYS A 272 -21.53 48.78 -2.98
CA LYS A 272 -22.44 49.17 -1.89
C LYS A 272 -23.20 47.99 -1.25
N SER A 273 -23.20 46.82 -1.90
CA SER A 273 -23.90 45.61 -1.41
C SER A 273 -23.00 44.38 -1.27
N ILE A 274 -21.92 44.30 -2.04
CA ILE A 274 -20.96 43.19 -2.01
C ILE A 274 -19.54 43.80 -1.92
N PRO A 275 -18.73 43.46 -0.90
CA PRO A 275 -17.35 43.95 -0.83
C PRO A 275 -16.53 43.52 -2.05
N ILE A 276 -15.68 44.42 -2.55
CA ILE A 276 -14.90 44.16 -3.77
C ILE A 276 -13.92 43.00 -3.52
N GLY A 277 -13.90 42.02 -4.42
CA GLY A 277 -13.12 40.79 -4.25
C GLY A 277 -13.80 39.68 -3.44
N THR A 278 -15.04 39.88 -2.96
CA THR A 278 -15.85 38.81 -2.35
C THR A 278 -16.16 37.73 -3.38
N LEU A 279 -15.76 36.52 -3.03
CA LEU A 279 -15.92 35.29 -3.79
C LEU A 279 -16.96 34.43 -3.08
N ASP A 280 -18.11 34.18 -3.72
CA ASP A 280 -19.19 33.38 -3.15
C ASP A 280 -19.12 31.92 -3.64
N LYS A 281 -19.22 30.97 -2.70
CA LYS A 281 -19.19 29.54 -3.03
C LYS A 281 -20.46 29.09 -3.74
N GLY A 282 -21.62 29.68 -3.44
CA GLY A 282 -22.88 29.38 -4.12
C GLY A 282 -22.84 29.71 -5.61
N ARG A 283 -22.38 30.92 -5.97
CA ARG A 283 -22.22 31.35 -7.37
C ARG A 283 -21.13 30.59 -8.13
N ILE A 284 -20.07 30.16 -7.46
CA ILE A 284 -19.08 29.24 -8.05
C ILE A 284 -19.73 27.90 -8.38
N GLN A 285 -20.46 27.30 -7.43
CA GLN A 285 -21.13 26.02 -7.66
C GLN A 285 -22.22 26.14 -8.73
N TYR A 286 -22.97 27.24 -8.76
CA TYR A 286 -23.92 27.58 -9.83
C TYR A 286 -23.25 27.67 -11.21
N THR A 287 -22.11 28.36 -11.30
CA THR A 287 -21.31 28.48 -12.53
C THR A 287 -20.88 27.09 -13.03
N LEU A 288 -20.38 26.25 -12.13
CA LEU A 288 -19.87 24.92 -12.47
C LEU A 288 -20.97 23.92 -12.84
N GLU A 289 -22.10 23.90 -12.12
CA GLU A 289 -23.25 23.09 -12.50
C GLU A 289 -23.86 23.55 -13.83
N THR A 290 -23.77 24.86 -14.15
CA THR A 290 -24.13 25.36 -15.49
C THR A 290 -23.17 24.83 -16.56
N TYR A 291 -21.85 24.83 -16.31
CA TYR A 291 -20.86 24.34 -17.27
C TYR A 291 -20.96 22.81 -17.45
N LYS A 292 -21.28 22.08 -16.38
CA LYS A 292 -21.52 20.64 -16.37
C LYS A 292 -22.77 20.25 -17.17
N LYS A 293 -23.88 20.99 -17.02
CA LYS A 293 -25.08 20.83 -17.87
C LYS A 293 -24.79 21.02 -19.36
N LEU A 294 -23.83 21.88 -19.69
CA LEU A 294 -23.35 22.13 -21.06
C LEU A 294 -22.28 21.12 -21.55
N GLY A 295 -21.90 20.15 -20.73
CA GLY A 295 -20.89 19.13 -21.05
C GLY A 295 -19.43 19.63 -21.02
N LEU A 296 -19.17 20.79 -20.40
CA LEU A 296 -17.88 21.48 -20.46
C LEU A 296 -16.94 21.21 -19.26
N VAL A 297 -17.48 20.67 -18.16
CA VAL A 297 -16.75 20.34 -16.91
C VAL A 297 -17.26 19.00 -16.37
N LYS A 298 -16.39 18.20 -15.74
CA LYS A 298 -16.73 16.89 -15.15
C LYS A 298 -17.17 17.00 -13.69
N ASP A 299 -17.81 15.94 -13.18
CA ASP A 299 -18.25 15.81 -11.78
C ASP A 299 -17.15 15.92 -10.70
N THR A 300 -15.88 16.03 -11.09
CA THR A 300 -14.72 15.89 -10.19
C THR A 300 -13.87 17.16 -10.02
N LEU A 301 -14.33 18.34 -10.47
CA LEU A 301 -13.54 19.57 -10.38
C LEU A 301 -13.54 20.16 -8.96
N ASP A 302 -12.51 19.82 -8.18
CA ASP A 302 -12.27 20.38 -6.84
C ASP A 302 -11.77 21.83 -6.90
N VAL A 303 -12.71 22.77 -6.95
CA VAL A 303 -12.47 24.22 -7.02
C VAL A 303 -11.67 24.75 -5.83
N ASP A 304 -11.77 24.12 -4.66
CA ASP A 304 -11.06 24.52 -3.45
C ASP A 304 -9.53 24.34 -3.58
N LYS A 305 -9.03 23.68 -4.64
CA LYS A 305 -7.61 23.64 -5.03
C LYS A 305 -7.17 24.78 -5.96
N TYR A 306 -8.09 25.45 -6.65
CA TYR A 306 -7.79 26.43 -7.70
C TYR A 306 -8.21 27.87 -7.34
N ILE A 307 -8.66 28.09 -6.11
CA ILE A 307 -8.94 29.40 -5.53
C ILE A 307 -7.80 29.75 -4.56
N PHE A 308 -7.22 30.93 -4.73
CA PHE A 308 -6.21 31.47 -3.82
C PHE A 308 -6.84 31.74 -2.45
N LYS A 309 -6.35 31.04 -1.42
CA LYS A 309 -6.84 31.16 -0.05
C LYS A 309 -6.03 32.22 0.67
N PRO A 310 -6.64 33.38 1.03
CA PRO A 310 -5.91 34.48 1.65
C PRO A 310 -5.43 34.08 3.04
N PHE A 311 -4.15 34.31 3.32
CA PHE A 311 -3.55 34.06 4.62
C PHE A 311 -3.89 35.20 5.59
N GLN A 312 -5.02 35.09 6.31
CA GLN A 312 -5.36 36.00 7.40
C GLN A 312 -4.67 35.58 8.70
N THR A 313 -3.73 36.40 9.17
CA THR A 313 -3.09 36.22 10.48
C THR A 313 -4.10 36.51 11.60
N LYS A 314 -4.50 35.51 12.39
CA LYS A 314 -5.41 35.70 13.54
C LYS A 314 -4.69 36.24 14.78
N ILE A 315 -3.36 36.31 14.73
CA ILE A 315 -2.49 36.65 15.87
C ILE A 315 -1.80 38.00 15.72
N ASN A 316 -1.57 38.68 16.85
CA ASN A 316 -0.90 39.98 16.90
C ASN A 316 0.63 39.84 16.79
N LEU A 317 1.12 39.94 15.56
CA LEU A 317 2.55 39.89 15.24
C LEU A 317 3.24 41.25 15.31
N THR A 318 4.48 41.26 15.82
CA THR A 318 5.39 42.41 15.75
C THR A 318 5.88 42.67 14.32
N VAL A 319 6.53 43.81 14.09
CA VAL A 319 7.15 44.12 12.78
C VAL A 319 8.24 43.09 12.45
N GLU A 320 9.03 42.66 13.43
CA GLU A 320 10.10 41.67 13.27
C GLU A 320 9.55 40.27 12.96
N GLU A 321 8.47 39.86 13.63
CA GLU A 321 7.80 38.58 13.37
C GLU A 321 7.15 38.55 11.97
N LYS A 322 6.51 39.66 11.55
CA LYS A 322 5.98 39.81 10.18
C LYS A 322 7.09 39.75 9.14
N ALA A 323 8.21 40.46 9.36
CA ALA A 323 9.37 40.41 8.48
C ALA A 323 10.00 39.00 8.43
N TRP A 324 10.00 38.27 9.54
CA TRP A 324 10.47 36.88 9.58
C TRP A 324 9.57 35.95 8.76
N LEU A 325 8.25 36.04 8.88
CA LEU A 325 7.32 35.26 8.05
C LEU A 325 7.46 35.60 6.55
N LEU A 326 7.63 36.88 6.21
CA LEU A 326 7.90 37.32 4.84
C LEU A 326 9.22 36.76 4.28
N ALA A 327 10.25 36.63 5.12
CA ALA A 327 11.55 36.08 4.74
C ALA A 327 11.60 34.54 4.72
N ASN A 328 10.68 33.85 5.41
CA ASN A 328 10.67 32.40 5.56
C ASN A 328 9.34 31.80 5.05
N PRO A 329 9.02 31.86 3.74
CA PRO A 329 7.72 31.44 3.20
C PRO A 329 7.46 29.93 3.31
N ASN A 330 8.50 29.09 3.47
CA ASN A 330 8.37 27.65 3.66
C ASN A 330 8.80 27.26 5.07
N ILE A 331 7.85 27.22 6.01
CA ILE A 331 8.08 26.72 7.37
C ILE A 331 7.83 25.21 7.36
N GLN A 332 8.77 24.43 7.89
CA GLN A 332 8.66 22.97 7.96
C GLN A 332 9.12 22.45 9.33
N PHE A 333 8.46 21.39 9.80
CA PHE A 333 8.81 20.61 10.99
C PHE A 333 8.80 19.11 10.65
N SER A 334 9.71 18.32 11.21
CA SER A 334 9.69 16.86 11.01
C SER A 334 8.61 16.17 11.84
N ALA A 335 7.99 15.13 11.30
CA ALA A 335 7.03 14.25 11.97
C ALA A 335 7.30 12.77 11.61
N LEU A 336 6.94 11.86 12.50
CA LEU A 336 7.00 10.41 12.28
C LEU A 336 5.76 9.94 11.48
N ASP A 337 5.82 8.76 10.84
CA ASP A 337 4.70 8.19 10.04
C ASP A 337 3.95 7.04 10.71
N TYR A 338 4.44 6.52 11.83
CA TYR A 338 3.91 5.31 12.49
C TYR A 338 3.16 5.57 13.81
N GLN A 339 3.01 6.82 14.24
CA GLN A 339 2.39 7.18 15.53
C GLN A 339 0.86 7.32 15.43
N LYS A 340 0.14 6.30 14.96
CA LYS A 340 -1.32 6.38 14.80
C LYS A 340 -2.06 6.46 16.16
N PRO A 341 -3.11 7.30 16.33
CA PRO A 341 -3.67 8.30 15.41
C PRO A 341 -3.09 9.72 15.64
N LEU A 342 -1.99 9.87 16.39
CA LEU A 342 -1.31 11.15 16.59
C LEU A 342 -0.79 11.71 15.25
N ILE A 343 -0.09 10.89 14.46
CA ILE A 343 0.23 11.15 13.05
C ILE A 343 0.54 9.85 12.29
N PHE A 344 0.02 9.74 11.07
CA PHE A 344 0.26 8.60 10.18
C PHE A 344 0.03 8.94 8.71
N LEU A 345 0.48 8.06 7.80
CA LEU A 345 0.12 8.09 6.38
C LEU A 345 -1.11 7.19 6.13
N ASN A 346 -2.10 7.69 5.40
CA ASN A 346 -3.25 6.89 4.95
C ASN A 346 -2.94 6.12 3.66
N ASN A 347 -3.89 5.28 3.21
CA ASN A 347 -3.79 4.43 2.00
C ASN A 347 -3.58 5.19 0.68
N LYS A 348 -3.56 6.53 0.69
CA LYS A 348 -3.31 7.42 -0.45
C LYS A 348 -2.04 8.27 -0.24
N ASN A 349 -1.16 7.87 0.68
CA ASN A 349 0.06 8.57 1.10
C ASN A 349 -0.16 10.02 1.56
N LYS A 350 -1.34 10.33 2.10
CA LYS A 350 -1.65 11.63 2.72
C LYS A 350 -1.43 11.55 4.24
N VAL A 351 -0.83 12.58 4.80
CA VAL A 351 -0.64 12.76 6.25
C VAL A 351 -1.99 13.04 6.92
N GLU A 352 -2.33 12.26 7.95
CA GLU A 352 -3.56 12.36 8.75
C GLU A 352 -3.25 12.07 10.23
N GLY A 353 -4.21 12.36 11.11
CA GLY A 353 -4.06 12.28 12.56
C GLY A 353 -4.10 13.64 13.28
N VAL A 354 -4.02 13.60 14.62
CA VAL A 354 -4.12 14.76 15.52
C VAL A 354 -3.15 15.90 15.12
N LEU A 355 -1.89 15.60 14.82
CA LEU A 355 -0.90 16.62 14.45
C LEU A 355 -1.20 17.26 13.10
N ALA A 356 -1.78 16.53 12.15
CA ALA A 356 -2.12 17.08 10.84
C ALA A 356 -3.21 18.16 10.98
N ASP A 357 -4.27 17.87 11.75
CA ASP A 357 -5.30 18.86 12.09
C ASP A 357 -4.73 20.02 12.92
N TYR A 358 -3.85 19.73 13.90
CA TYR A 358 -3.29 20.75 14.79
C TYR A 358 -2.35 21.73 14.06
N PHE A 359 -1.47 21.22 13.19
CA PHE A 359 -0.63 22.06 12.33
C PHE A 359 -1.46 22.83 11.28
N GLN A 360 -2.62 22.31 10.86
CA GLN A 360 -3.58 23.07 10.06
C GLN A 360 -4.23 24.24 10.85
N LEU A 361 -4.56 24.04 12.13
CA LEU A 361 -5.01 25.15 12.99
C LEU A 361 -3.91 26.19 13.21
N LEU A 362 -2.69 25.78 13.52
CA LEU A 362 -1.54 26.69 13.66
C LEU A 362 -1.30 27.48 12.37
N SER A 363 -1.36 26.82 11.20
CA SER A 363 -1.26 27.47 9.89
C SER A 363 -2.36 28.51 9.68
N SER A 364 -3.60 28.21 10.11
CA SER A 364 -4.74 29.14 10.06
C SER A 364 -4.65 30.29 11.07
N ALA A 365 -3.94 30.11 12.19
CA ALA A 365 -3.74 31.16 13.19
C ALA A 365 -2.61 32.11 12.78
N ILE A 366 -1.50 31.55 12.30
CA ILE A 366 -0.30 32.28 11.86
C ILE A 366 -0.54 33.03 10.54
N GLY A 367 -1.42 32.51 9.68
CA GLY A 367 -1.55 33.02 8.31
C GLY A 367 -0.34 32.61 7.46
N GLN A 368 0.08 31.35 7.57
CA GLN A 368 1.06 30.75 6.66
C GLN A 368 0.99 29.22 6.75
N GLU A 369 1.25 28.51 5.65
CA GLU A 369 1.33 27.05 5.66
C GLU A 369 2.58 26.57 6.43
N ILE A 370 2.38 25.75 7.46
CA ILE A 370 3.44 24.98 8.11
C ILE A 370 3.38 23.54 7.61
N LYS A 371 4.45 23.08 6.97
CA LYS A 371 4.54 21.76 6.35
C LYS A 371 5.10 20.73 7.32
N LEU A 372 4.65 19.48 7.21
CA LEU A 372 5.20 18.35 7.95
C LEU A 372 6.14 17.54 7.06
N LYS A 373 7.41 17.38 7.47
CA LYS A 373 8.39 16.50 6.82
C LYS A 373 8.26 15.12 7.41
N ILE A 374 7.78 14.16 6.63
CA ILE A 374 7.58 12.79 7.11
C ILE A 374 8.90 12.02 7.14
N VAL A 375 9.16 11.32 8.26
CA VAL A 375 10.40 10.61 8.56
C VAL A 375 10.11 9.25 9.21
N SER A 376 10.51 8.15 8.57
CA SER A 376 10.14 6.77 8.98
C SER A 376 11.05 6.12 10.03
N SER A 377 11.97 6.86 10.67
CA SER A 377 12.91 6.30 11.65
C SER A 377 13.32 7.32 12.71
N GLN A 378 13.29 6.89 13.98
CA GLN A 378 13.66 7.69 15.15
C GLN A 378 15.11 8.19 15.07
N ASP A 379 16.05 7.36 14.60
CA ASP A 379 17.45 7.73 14.41
C ASP A 379 17.62 8.89 13.43
N THR A 380 16.74 9.01 12.44
CA THR A 380 16.74 10.12 11.48
C THR A 380 15.88 11.30 11.93
N TYR A 381 14.92 11.08 12.83
CA TYR A 381 13.97 12.10 13.30
C TYR A 381 14.69 13.28 13.95
N GLU A 382 15.41 13.07 15.06
CA GLU A 382 16.16 14.14 15.75
C GLU A 382 17.18 14.84 14.84
N LYS A 383 17.85 14.07 13.96
CA LYS A 383 18.85 14.61 13.02
C LYS A 383 18.19 15.54 11.99
N SER A 384 17.03 15.14 11.48
CA SER A 384 16.31 15.88 10.43
C SER A 384 15.85 17.28 10.86
N ALA A 385 15.72 17.55 12.16
CA ALA A 385 15.43 18.88 12.69
C ALA A 385 16.39 19.97 12.16
N ARG A 386 17.65 19.58 11.85
CA ARG A 386 18.72 20.47 11.36
C ARG A 386 18.86 20.47 9.83
N ASP A 387 17.96 19.81 9.09
CA ASP A 387 17.97 19.82 7.63
C ASP A 387 17.67 21.20 7.05
N ALA A 388 18.21 21.51 5.88
CA ALA A 388 17.97 22.79 5.21
C ALA A 388 16.47 23.00 4.93
N GLY A 389 15.92 24.11 5.43
CA GLY A 389 14.50 24.45 5.33
C GLY A 389 13.61 23.84 6.42
N ASN A 390 14.17 23.05 7.35
CA ASN A 390 13.46 22.52 8.50
C ASN A 390 13.78 23.34 9.76
N TYR A 391 12.78 23.54 10.63
CA TYR A 391 12.88 24.43 11.79
C TYR A 391 12.74 23.71 13.14
N GLY A 392 12.52 22.39 13.12
CA GLY A 392 12.44 21.58 14.33
C GLY A 392 11.68 20.26 14.16
N LEU A 393 11.10 19.79 15.27
CA LEU A 393 10.33 18.55 15.38
C LEU A 393 8.88 18.87 15.78
N ALA A 394 7.91 18.24 15.11
CA ALA A 394 6.47 18.47 15.32
C ALA A 394 5.97 17.90 16.66
N THR A 395 6.65 16.88 17.18
CA THR A 395 6.44 16.32 18.52
C THR A 395 7.76 16.03 19.20
N PHE A 396 7.82 16.40 20.48
CA PHE A 396 8.90 16.10 21.41
C PHE A 396 8.29 15.97 22.81
N LEU A 397 8.77 15.02 23.63
CA LEU A 397 8.34 14.90 25.02
C LEU A 397 9.30 15.66 25.93
N ASP A 398 8.77 16.44 26.88
CA ASP A 398 9.58 17.22 27.84
C ASP A 398 10.48 16.35 28.75
N ILE A 399 10.16 15.07 28.91
CA ILE A 399 10.95 14.07 29.64
C ILE A 399 12.20 13.53 28.88
N GLU A 400 12.39 13.85 27.60
CA GLU A 400 13.49 13.31 26.79
C GLU A 400 14.84 13.99 27.05
N SER A 401 15.89 13.18 27.19
CA SER A 401 17.28 13.57 27.49
C SER A 401 17.90 14.68 26.62
N ASN A 402 17.37 14.93 25.41
CA ASN A 402 17.87 15.93 24.46
C ASN A 402 17.11 17.26 24.46
N GLN A 403 16.17 17.49 25.40
CA GLN A 403 15.38 18.73 25.51
C GLN A 403 16.24 20.00 25.39
N ASP A 404 17.42 20.00 26.00
CA ASP A 404 18.39 21.10 26.00
C ASP A 404 18.95 21.51 24.62
N GLN A 405 18.62 20.80 23.53
CA GLN A 405 18.97 21.20 22.17
C GLN A 405 17.94 22.13 21.51
N PHE A 406 16.73 22.27 22.08
CA PHE A 406 15.60 22.93 21.47
C PHE A 406 14.97 24.01 22.37
N ASN A 407 14.14 24.86 21.77
CA ASN A 407 13.17 25.70 22.46
C ASN A 407 11.79 25.03 22.31
N LEU A 408 11.28 24.39 23.36
CA LEU A 408 9.93 23.80 23.33
C LEU A 408 8.85 24.90 23.37
N THR A 409 7.80 24.75 22.57
CA THR A 409 6.59 25.58 22.70
C THR A 409 5.85 25.26 24.01
N LYS A 410 4.83 26.07 24.33
CA LYS A 410 3.72 25.61 25.18
C LYS A 410 3.22 24.25 24.66
N PRO A 411 2.95 23.27 25.54
CA PRO A 411 2.49 21.96 25.12
C PRO A 411 1.05 22.04 24.59
N PHE A 412 0.73 21.19 23.62
CA PHE A 412 -0.62 21.11 23.04
C PHE A 412 -1.46 19.99 23.68
N THR A 413 -0.82 19.04 24.34
CA THR A 413 -1.45 18.08 25.27
C THR A 413 -0.47 17.66 26.35
N GLN A 414 -1.01 17.15 27.45
CA GLN A 414 -0.29 16.39 28.46
C GLN A 414 -0.81 14.95 28.44
N SER A 415 -0.02 14.00 28.94
CA SER A 415 -0.38 12.59 29.11
C SER A 415 0.55 11.98 30.15
N ASN A 416 0.08 10.98 30.88
CA ASN A 416 0.95 10.03 31.58
C ASN A 416 1.23 8.80 30.72
N PHE A 417 2.09 7.91 31.24
CA PHE A 417 2.20 6.55 30.72
C PHE A 417 1.11 5.65 31.32
N ILE A 418 0.68 4.66 30.53
CA ILE A 418 -0.39 3.73 30.87
C ILE A 418 0.14 2.30 30.73
N PHE A 419 -0.02 1.48 31.77
CA PHE A 419 0.32 0.06 31.73
C PHE A 419 -0.92 -0.77 31.38
N PHE A 420 -0.85 -1.53 30.29
CA PHE A 420 -1.93 -2.44 29.88
C PHE A 420 -1.54 -3.90 30.14
N THR A 421 -2.49 -4.72 30.54
CA THR A 421 -2.31 -6.16 30.80
C THR A 421 -3.54 -6.94 30.34
N ASN A 422 -3.48 -8.28 30.35
CA ASN A 422 -4.64 -9.11 30.07
C ASN A 422 -5.69 -9.01 31.19
N LYS A 423 -6.97 -9.05 30.82
CA LYS A 423 -8.15 -8.89 31.69
C LYS A 423 -8.14 -9.75 32.96
N GLU A 424 -7.54 -10.94 32.91
CA GLU A 424 -7.34 -11.82 34.06
C GLU A 424 -6.37 -11.25 35.11
N ASN A 425 -5.31 -10.54 34.67
CA ASN A 425 -4.32 -9.90 35.53
C ASN A 425 -4.73 -8.50 36.01
N GLN A 426 -5.81 -7.89 35.50
CA GLN A 426 -6.20 -6.51 35.85
C GLN A 426 -6.40 -6.29 37.36
N LYS A 427 -6.85 -7.31 38.11
CA LYS A 427 -7.05 -7.22 39.57
C LYS A 427 -5.77 -7.39 40.38
N LYS A 428 -4.68 -7.82 39.74
CA LYS A 428 -3.40 -8.25 40.32
C LYS A 428 -2.30 -7.20 40.13
N TYR A 429 -2.37 -6.40 39.07
CA TYR A 429 -1.41 -5.35 38.74
C TYR A 429 -2.09 -3.98 38.85
N LYS A 430 -1.65 -3.15 39.80
CA LYS A 430 -2.27 -1.86 40.17
C LYS A 430 -1.27 -0.76 40.50
N THR A 431 -0.03 -1.11 40.85
CA THR A 431 1.07 -0.15 41.07
C THR A 431 2.27 -0.54 40.23
N LEU A 432 3.25 0.36 40.18
CA LEU A 432 4.54 0.13 39.54
C LEU A 432 5.35 -0.99 40.24
N GLU A 433 5.18 -1.14 41.56
CA GLU A 433 5.80 -2.19 42.39
C GLU A 433 5.31 -3.60 42.05
N ASP A 434 4.04 -3.76 41.62
CA ASP A 434 3.50 -5.06 41.17
C ASP A 434 4.24 -5.63 39.93
N PHE A 435 5.04 -4.79 39.26
CA PHE A 435 5.84 -5.14 38.08
C PHE A 435 7.32 -5.45 38.36
N GLU A 436 7.75 -5.50 39.63
CA GLU A 436 9.10 -5.98 39.98
C GLU A 436 9.40 -7.37 39.39
N HIS A 437 10.56 -7.51 38.75
CA HIS A 437 11.02 -8.68 38.01
C HIS A 437 10.11 -9.17 36.86
N LYS A 438 9.02 -8.44 36.53
CA LYS A 438 8.09 -8.79 35.44
C LYS A 438 8.63 -8.41 34.08
N LYS A 439 8.06 -9.03 33.04
CA LYS A 439 8.33 -8.65 31.66
C LYS A 439 7.38 -7.55 31.20
N ILE A 440 7.91 -6.45 30.68
CA ILE A 440 7.09 -5.38 30.10
C ILE A 440 7.57 -5.14 28.66
N ALA A 441 6.66 -5.25 27.69
CA ALA A 441 7.01 -4.91 26.31
C ALA A 441 6.95 -3.38 26.08
N VAL A 442 7.91 -2.87 25.32
CA VAL A 442 8.03 -1.47 24.91
C VAL A 442 8.39 -1.38 23.43
N LEU A 443 7.98 -0.31 22.76
CA LEU A 443 8.40 -0.03 21.39
C LEU A 443 9.91 0.24 21.33
N ASN A 444 10.62 -0.53 20.51
CA ASN A 444 12.05 -0.40 20.22
C ASN A 444 12.43 1.04 19.79
N ASN A 445 11.56 1.66 18.98
CA ASN A 445 11.77 2.98 18.40
C ASN A 445 11.31 4.16 19.29
N HIS A 446 10.67 3.92 20.45
CA HIS A 446 10.02 4.99 21.24
C HIS A 446 10.88 5.49 22.41
N LYS A 447 11.89 6.31 22.10
CA LYS A 447 12.91 6.83 23.04
C LYS A 447 12.38 7.22 24.42
N GLY A 448 11.35 8.08 24.52
CA GLY A 448 10.81 8.53 25.81
C GLY A 448 10.21 7.44 26.70
N MET A 449 9.67 6.35 26.13
CA MET A 449 9.21 5.19 26.91
C MET A 449 10.39 4.38 27.45
N LYS A 450 11.43 4.24 26.64
CA LYS A 450 12.66 3.55 27.02
C LYS A 450 13.38 4.30 28.12
N GLU A 451 13.59 5.61 27.97
CA GLU A 451 14.18 6.47 29.01
C GLU A 451 13.31 6.57 30.28
N TYR A 452 12.01 6.25 30.22
CA TYR A 452 11.15 6.08 31.39
C TYR A 452 11.37 4.70 32.04
N LEU A 453 11.28 3.59 31.30
CA LEU A 453 11.49 2.24 31.85
C LEU A 453 12.93 2.01 32.37
N GLU A 454 13.94 2.65 31.78
CA GLU A 454 15.34 2.58 32.25
C GLU A 454 15.57 3.32 33.59
N LYS A 455 14.60 4.13 34.07
CA LYS A 455 14.61 4.70 35.43
C LYS A 455 14.00 3.74 36.47
N LEU A 456 13.34 2.66 36.05
CA LEU A 456 12.66 1.72 36.94
C LEU A 456 13.61 0.59 37.35
N ASN A 457 13.65 0.30 38.66
CA ASN A 457 14.45 -0.80 39.17
C ASN A 457 13.82 -2.16 38.83
N ASP A 458 14.67 -3.14 38.52
CA ASP A 458 14.35 -4.58 38.42
C ASP A 458 13.25 -5.02 37.43
N VAL A 459 12.79 -4.15 36.52
CA VAL A 459 11.88 -4.50 35.42
C VAL A 459 12.63 -5.18 34.27
N LYS A 460 12.04 -6.22 33.66
CA LYS A 460 12.59 -6.88 32.46
C LYS A 460 11.96 -6.32 31.20
N ILE A 461 12.64 -5.35 30.57
CA ILE A 461 12.22 -4.76 29.31
C ILE A 461 12.31 -5.78 28.18
N VAL A 462 11.24 -5.90 27.39
CA VAL A 462 11.18 -6.64 26.12
C VAL A 462 10.90 -5.63 25.01
N TYR A 463 11.58 -5.74 23.88
CA TYR A 463 11.42 -4.80 22.76
C TYR A 463 10.52 -5.37 21.67
N ALA A 464 9.57 -4.57 21.22
CA ALA A 464 8.67 -4.84 20.09
C ALA A 464 8.90 -3.80 18.98
N ASP A 465 8.86 -4.22 17.71
CA ASP A 465 9.12 -3.32 16.58
C ASP A 465 7.88 -2.49 16.21
N THR A 466 6.67 -3.04 16.35
CA THR A 466 5.39 -2.32 16.20
C THR A 466 4.49 -2.45 17.45
N VAL A 467 3.47 -1.58 17.54
CA VAL A 467 2.44 -1.66 18.60
C VAL A 467 1.64 -2.96 18.50
N LEU A 468 1.42 -3.46 17.28
CA LEU A 468 0.72 -4.72 17.06
C LEU A 468 1.53 -5.91 17.62
N ASP A 469 2.85 -5.92 17.41
CA ASP A 469 3.72 -6.94 18.01
C ASP A 469 3.70 -6.86 19.54
N GLN A 470 3.75 -5.64 20.09
CA GLN A 470 3.70 -5.37 21.52
C GLN A 470 2.42 -5.96 22.15
N MET A 471 1.25 -5.70 21.55
CA MET A 471 -0.04 -6.25 21.97
C MET A 471 -0.12 -7.76 21.78
N THR A 472 0.46 -8.29 20.71
CA THR A 472 0.50 -9.72 20.39
C THR A 472 1.34 -10.51 21.41
N MET A 473 2.50 -9.98 21.82
CA MET A 473 3.33 -10.55 22.89
C MET A 473 2.57 -10.66 24.21
N LEU A 474 1.73 -9.67 24.54
CA LEU A 474 0.89 -9.70 25.73
C LEU A 474 -0.24 -10.74 25.59
N GLN A 475 -0.92 -10.81 24.44
CA GLN A 475 -1.99 -11.78 24.23
C GLN A 475 -1.50 -13.24 24.32
N TYR A 476 -0.31 -13.55 23.81
CA TYR A 476 0.30 -14.88 23.95
C TYR A 476 0.99 -15.12 25.31
N GLY A 477 1.01 -14.13 26.22
CA GLY A 477 1.62 -14.25 27.54
C GLY A 477 3.16 -14.29 27.52
N GLU A 478 3.78 -13.78 26.45
CA GLU A 478 5.23 -13.61 26.38
C GLU A 478 5.72 -12.53 27.34
N VAL A 479 4.86 -11.56 27.67
CA VAL A 479 5.08 -10.47 28.65
C VAL A 479 3.90 -10.35 29.64
N ASP A 480 4.14 -9.75 30.81
CA ASP A 480 3.12 -9.51 31.83
C ASP A 480 2.26 -8.27 31.53
N ALA A 481 2.84 -7.26 30.89
CA ALA A 481 2.19 -6.01 30.50
C ALA A 481 2.89 -5.34 29.31
N ILE A 482 2.27 -4.28 28.79
CA ILE A 482 2.83 -3.38 27.79
C ILE A 482 2.75 -1.93 28.27
N LEU A 483 3.77 -1.12 27.94
CA LEU A 483 3.75 0.31 28.19
C LEU A 483 3.16 1.07 26.99
N GLY A 484 2.21 1.96 27.26
CA GLY A 484 1.56 2.83 26.28
C GLY A 484 1.27 4.22 26.82
N TYR A 485 0.45 4.98 26.09
CA TYR A 485 -0.13 6.28 26.47
C TYR A 485 -1.51 6.41 25.81
N PHE A 486 -2.19 7.55 25.94
CA PHE A 486 -3.58 7.76 25.49
C PHE A 486 -3.95 7.25 24.07
N THR A 487 -3.02 7.23 23.11
CA THR A 487 -3.26 6.67 21.76
C THR A 487 -3.49 5.16 21.74
N TYR A 488 -3.03 4.42 22.74
CA TYR A 488 -3.13 2.95 22.77
C TYR A 488 -4.58 2.48 22.88
N HIS A 489 -5.46 3.26 23.49
CA HIS A 489 -6.89 2.97 23.56
C HIS A 489 -7.53 2.93 22.17
N PHE A 490 -7.14 3.83 21.27
CA PHE A 490 -7.56 3.79 19.86
C PHE A 490 -7.00 2.55 19.15
N LEU A 491 -5.73 2.17 19.40
CA LEU A 491 -5.07 1.05 18.72
C LEU A 491 -5.58 -0.33 19.19
N ILE A 492 -5.89 -0.50 20.49
CA ILE A 492 -6.56 -1.70 21.03
C ILE A 492 -7.89 -1.93 20.30
N ASN A 493 -8.64 -0.85 20.06
CA ASN A 493 -9.93 -0.90 19.39
C ASN A 493 -9.78 -1.17 17.88
N GLU A 494 -8.82 -0.55 17.19
CA GLU A 494 -8.56 -0.79 15.76
C GLU A 494 -8.10 -2.23 15.47
N TYR A 495 -7.27 -2.80 16.35
CA TYR A 495 -6.78 -4.18 16.22
C TYR A 495 -7.69 -5.22 16.91
N PHE A 496 -8.84 -4.80 17.46
CA PHE A 496 -9.87 -5.67 18.07
C PHE A 496 -9.38 -6.55 19.25
N PHE A 497 -8.42 -6.09 20.05
CA PHE A 497 -7.94 -6.83 21.22
C PHE A 497 -8.93 -6.74 22.40
N SER A 498 -9.89 -7.67 22.47
CA SER A 498 -10.93 -7.69 23.53
C SER A 498 -10.42 -7.86 24.96
N ASP A 499 -9.24 -8.47 25.10
CA ASP A 499 -8.73 -9.00 26.37
C ASP A 499 -7.63 -8.12 26.98
N ILE A 500 -7.13 -7.11 26.26
CA ILE A 500 -6.15 -6.14 26.76
C ILE A 500 -6.91 -5.00 27.44
N VAL A 501 -6.52 -4.68 28.68
CA VAL A 501 -7.14 -3.63 29.50
C VAL A 501 -6.08 -2.84 30.27
N VAL A 502 -6.41 -1.62 30.70
CA VAL A 502 -5.57 -0.86 31.63
C VAL A 502 -5.42 -1.61 32.95
N ALA A 503 -4.18 -1.81 33.40
CA ALA A 503 -3.82 -2.23 34.75
C ALA A 503 -3.88 -1.01 35.69
N PHE A 504 -3.06 0.00 35.39
CA PHE A 504 -3.07 1.30 36.04
C PHE A 504 -2.51 2.39 35.10
N ASN A 505 -2.85 3.65 35.40
CA ASN A 505 -2.23 4.83 34.82
C ASN A 505 -1.18 5.35 35.81
N ASP A 506 0.00 5.71 35.34
CA ASP A 506 1.07 6.19 36.21
C ASP A 506 0.89 7.65 36.65
N THR A 507 1.61 8.09 37.68
CA THR A 507 1.56 9.46 38.20
C THR A 507 2.51 10.45 37.52
N ASP A 508 3.49 9.95 36.76
CA ASP A 508 4.44 10.82 36.05
C ASP A 508 3.83 11.31 34.72
N ASP A 509 3.20 12.48 34.78
CA ASP A 509 2.75 13.23 33.61
C ASP A 509 3.95 13.76 32.79
N PHE A 510 3.83 13.69 31.46
CA PHE A 510 4.70 14.33 30.48
C PHE A 510 3.91 15.25 29.55
N SER A 511 4.57 16.27 29.01
CA SER A 511 3.98 17.24 28.10
C SER A 511 4.46 17.02 26.67
N VAL A 512 3.52 17.07 25.72
CA VAL A 512 3.84 16.96 24.27
C VAL A 512 3.85 18.35 23.66
N ALA A 513 5.01 18.75 23.13
CA ALA A 513 5.25 20.08 22.57
C ALA A 513 5.88 20.02 21.17
N ILE A 514 5.88 21.15 20.47
CA ILE A 514 6.68 21.35 19.26
C ILE A 514 8.08 21.78 19.71
N ALA A 515 9.12 21.11 19.24
CA ALA A 515 10.50 21.47 19.53
C ALA A 515 11.06 22.32 18.39
N VAL A 516 11.39 23.58 18.67
CA VAL A 516 11.94 24.54 17.70
C VAL A 516 13.47 24.59 17.86
N ASN A 517 14.21 24.65 16.75
CA ASN A 517 15.68 24.80 16.78
C ASN A 517 16.10 26.02 17.62
N LYS A 518 17.15 25.88 18.45
CA LYS A 518 17.48 26.86 19.51
C LYS A 518 17.77 28.28 18.98
N GLU A 519 18.20 28.39 17.73
CA GLU A 519 18.50 29.63 17.01
C GLU A 519 17.23 30.37 16.52
N GLN A 520 16.09 29.68 16.40
CA GLN A 520 14.87 30.17 15.74
C GLN A 520 13.89 30.81 16.74
N THR A 521 14.39 31.75 17.55
CA THR A 521 13.63 32.40 18.64
C THR A 521 12.39 33.17 18.16
N ILE A 522 12.44 33.79 16.99
CA ILE A 522 11.29 34.53 16.42
C ILE A 522 10.16 33.58 16.04
N LEU A 523 10.47 32.43 15.41
CA LEU A 523 9.49 31.40 15.09
C LEU A 523 8.88 30.78 16.36
N HIS A 524 9.68 30.54 17.39
CA HIS A 524 9.20 30.10 18.70
C HIS A 524 8.22 31.11 19.31
N GLY A 525 8.49 32.41 19.21
CA GLY A 525 7.55 33.46 19.60
C GLY A 525 6.23 33.43 18.81
N ILE A 526 6.30 33.31 17.48
CA ILE A 526 5.14 33.21 16.58
C ILE A 526 4.29 31.98 16.91
N LEU A 527 4.91 30.81 17.11
CA LEU A 527 4.20 29.57 17.45
C LEU A 527 3.51 29.68 18.80
N ASN A 528 4.16 30.21 19.84
CA ASN A 528 3.50 30.38 21.14
C ASN A 528 2.31 31.36 21.07
N LYS A 529 2.40 32.43 20.28
CA LYS A 529 1.25 33.32 20.01
C LYS A 529 0.12 32.64 19.25
N ALA A 530 0.43 31.75 18.32
CA ALA A 530 -0.56 30.92 17.64
C ALA A 530 -1.30 30.00 18.61
N ILE A 531 -0.53 29.27 19.43
CA ILE A 531 -1.04 28.37 20.48
C ILE A 531 -1.92 29.14 21.47
N ASP A 532 -1.52 30.35 21.90
CA ASP A 532 -2.31 31.22 22.79
C ASP A 532 -3.65 31.71 22.21
N THR A 533 -3.89 31.55 20.90
CA THR A 533 -5.19 31.81 20.27
C THR A 533 -6.02 30.55 20.00
N LEU A 534 -5.45 29.36 20.21
CA LEU A 534 -6.20 28.11 20.26
C LEU A 534 -6.63 27.91 21.71
N GLN A 535 -7.92 27.83 21.98
CA GLN A 535 -8.40 27.52 23.32
C GLN A 535 -8.00 26.07 23.66
N THR A 536 -7.86 25.77 24.96
CA THR A 536 -7.63 24.38 25.41
C THR A 536 -8.69 23.41 24.87
N GLN A 537 -9.91 23.91 24.66
CA GLN A 537 -11.02 23.19 24.04
C GLN A 537 -10.80 22.87 22.55
N ASP A 538 -10.04 23.67 21.79
CA ASP A 538 -9.78 23.41 20.36
C ASP A 538 -8.82 22.23 20.19
N ALA A 539 -7.75 22.19 20.98
CA ALA A 539 -6.82 21.07 21.01
C ALA A 539 -7.51 19.79 21.53
N GLN A 540 -8.31 19.90 22.59
CA GLN A 540 -9.12 18.79 23.12
C GLN A 540 -10.19 18.31 22.13
N GLN A 541 -10.78 19.19 21.31
CA GLN A 541 -11.71 18.79 20.23
C GLN A 541 -11.00 17.98 19.13
N ILE A 542 -9.77 18.33 18.75
CA ILE A 542 -8.98 17.50 17.83
C ILE A 542 -8.65 16.14 18.47
N ILE A 543 -8.17 16.13 19.72
CA ILE A 543 -7.77 14.87 20.38
C ILE A 543 -8.98 13.95 20.58
N SER A 544 -10.12 14.48 21.05
CA SER A 544 -11.35 13.70 21.23
C SER A 544 -12.00 13.26 19.91
N LYS A 545 -11.86 14.02 18.82
CA LYS A 545 -12.23 13.57 17.45
C LYS A 545 -11.48 12.30 17.03
N TRP A 546 -10.22 12.12 17.44
CA TRP A 546 -9.40 10.97 17.04
C TRP A 546 -9.37 9.83 18.07
N ILE A 547 -9.52 10.11 19.38
CA ILE A 547 -9.25 9.16 20.48
C ILE A 547 -10.42 9.07 21.49
N GLY A 548 -11.34 10.03 21.47
CA GLY A 548 -12.43 10.17 22.45
C GLY A 548 -11.98 10.80 23.78
N ASN A 549 -12.94 10.93 24.70
CA ASN A 549 -12.69 11.49 26.04
C ASN A 549 -12.40 10.34 27.04
N GLU A 550 -11.30 10.44 27.78
CA GLU A 550 -10.97 9.47 28.85
C GLU A 550 -10.83 10.11 30.24
N HIS A 551 -10.68 11.43 30.31
CA HIS A 551 -10.65 12.20 31.55
C HIS A 551 -11.77 13.24 31.58
N THR A 552 -12.82 12.98 32.37
CA THR A 552 -13.74 14.02 32.83
C THR A 552 -13.87 13.96 34.36
N THR A 553 -13.51 15.05 35.02
CA THR A 553 -13.96 15.33 36.39
C THR A 553 -15.48 15.52 36.38
N LYS A 554 -16.18 15.12 37.45
CA LYS A 554 -17.65 15.32 37.56
C LYS A 554 -18.02 16.79 37.85
N GLU A 555 -17.60 17.69 36.96
CA GLU A 555 -18.16 19.04 36.86
C GLU A 555 -19.54 19.02 36.18
N ASN A 556 -20.30 20.10 36.37
CA ASN A 556 -21.74 20.07 36.12
C ASN A 556 -22.10 20.52 34.69
N ILE A 557 -21.95 19.61 33.73
CA ILE A 557 -21.99 19.81 32.27
C ILE A 557 -23.22 20.53 31.69
N PHE A 558 -24.36 20.52 32.38
CA PHE A 558 -25.60 21.11 31.87
C PHE A 558 -25.72 22.61 32.20
N THR A 559 -26.23 23.40 31.27
CA THR A 559 -26.56 24.81 31.50
C THR A 559 -27.75 24.96 32.47
N ALA A 560 -27.98 26.18 32.98
CA ALA A 560 -29.14 26.48 33.80
C ALA A 560 -30.48 26.17 33.08
N GLN A 561 -30.56 26.45 31.77
CA GLN A 561 -31.73 26.19 30.95
C GLN A 561 -32.01 24.69 30.81
N GLU A 562 -30.97 23.87 30.57
CA GLU A 562 -31.08 22.42 30.49
C GLU A 562 -31.49 21.80 31.84
N LYS A 563 -30.96 22.31 32.96
CA LYS A 563 -31.39 21.90 34.32
C LYS A 563 -32.87 22.19 34.57
N MET A 564 -33.34 23.39 34.22
CA MET A 564 -34.75 23.75 34.32
C MET A 564 -35.63 22.90 33.39
N TYR A 565 -35.13 22.55 32.20
CA TYR A 565 -35.82 21.65 31.29
C TYR A 565 -35.98 20.24 31.89
N LEU A 566 -34.89 19.64 32.42
CA LEU A 566 -34.91 18.31 33.05
C LEU A 566 -35.86 18.24 34.26
N GLN A 567 -35.83 19.26 35.12
CA GLN A 567 -36.76 19.39 36.27
C GLN A 567 -38.24 19.40 35.86
N ASN A 568 -38.55 19.93 34.66
CA ASN A 568 -39.90 19.96 34.12
C ASN A 568 -40.29 18.69 33.36
N LYS A 569 -39.36 18.09 32.59
CA LYS A 569 -39.62 16.94 31.70
C LYS A 569 -40.01 15.67 32.46
N LYS A 570 -39.34 15.38 33.60
CA LYS A 570 -39.59 14.27 34.56
C LYS A 570 -39.51 12.82 34.04
N LEU A 571 -39.79 12.57 32.77
CA LEU A 571 -39.77 11.26 32.11
C LEU A 571 -39.37 11.46 30.65
N ILE A 572 -38.49 10.61 30.12
CA ILE A 572 -38.15 10.54 28.70
C ILE A 572 -38.70 9.22 28.15
N THR A 573 -39.55 9.30 27.13
CA THR A 573 -40.09 8.11 26.44
C THR A 573 -39.20 7.70 25.27
N MET A 574 -38.93 6.41 25.12
CA MET A 574 -37.97 5.86 24.16
C MET A 574 -38.59 4.73 23.35
N CYS A 575 -38.40 4.76 22.04
CA CYS A 575 -38.66 3.62 21.15
C CYS A 575 -37.32 3.03 20.69
N ILE A 576 -37.29 1.73 20.44
CA ILE A 576 -36.12 0.95 19.99
C ILE A 576 -36.45 0.17 18.71
N ASP A 577 -35.48 -0.43 18.05
CA ASP A 577 -35.75 -1.62 17.24
C ASP A 577 -35.95 -2.84 18.17
N PRO A 578 -37.13 -3.50 18.15
CA PRO A 578 -37.39 -4.62 19.05
C PRO A 578 -36.70 -5.94 18.65
N ASP A 579 -36.06 -6.07 17.48
CA ASP A 579 -35.46 -7.33 16.98
C ASP A 579 -34.11 -7.14 16.24
N TRP A 580 -33.17 -6.38 16.83
CA TRP A 580 -31.87 -6.05 16.21
C TRP A 580 -30.67 -6.43 17.10
N MET A 581 -30.63 -7.69 17.56
CA MET A 581 -29.51 -8.20 18.36
C MET A 581 -28.22 -8.29 17.53
N PRO A 582 -27.07 -7.82 18.07
CA PRO A 582 -26.81 -7.58 19.48
C PRO A 582 -26.98 -6.12 19.96
N PHE A 583 -27.48 -5.21 19.12
CA PHE A 583 -27.62 -3.80 19.50
C PHE A 583 -28.81 -3.54 20.41
N GLU A 584 -30.01 -3.95 20.01
CA GLU A 584 -31.21 -3.80 20.84
C GLU A 584 -32.28 -4.85 20.54
N LYS A 585 -33.02 -5.22 21.57
CA LYS A 585 -34.19 -6.11 21.50
C LYS A 585 -35.16 -5.79 22.63
N ASN A 586 -36.45 -5.97 22.36
CA ASN A 586 -37.51 -5.98 23.37
C ASN A 586 -37.74 -7.43 23.84
N GLU A 587 -37.07 -7.85 24.91
CA GLU A 587 -37.24 -9.19 25.48
C GLU A 587 -38.30 -9.16 26.58
N ASN A 588 -39.52 -9.60 26.26
CA ASN A 588 -40.66 -9.68 27.19
C ASN A 588 -41.06 -8.35 27.88
N GLY A 589 -40.69 -7.20 27.31
CA GLY A 589 -40.91 -5.87 27.89
C GLY A 589 -39.64 -5.22 28.46
N GLU A 590 -38.52 -5.94 28.52
CA GLU A 590 -37.21 -5.41 28.93
C GLU A 590 -36.37 -5.02 27.70
N HIS A 591 -35.68 -3.89 27.78
CA HIS A 591 -34.70 -3.48 26.77
C HIS A 591 -33.37 -4.16 27.06
N ILE A 592 -32.91 -5.02 26.15
CA ILE A 592 -31.61 -5.69 26.22
C ILE A 592 -30.77 -5.39 24.96
N GLY A 593 -29.47 -5.63 25.03
CA GLY A 593 -28.49 -5.37 23.95
C GLY A 593 -27.51 -4.26 24.30
N MET A 594 -26.61 -3.95 23.36
CA MET A 594 -25.60 -2.91 23.47
C MET A 594 -26.18 -1.53 23.82
N SER A 595 -27.27 -1.16 23.15
CA SER A 595 -28.03 0.09 23.36
C SER A 595 -28.56 0.20 24.79
N ALA A 596 -28.99 -0.91 25.40
CA ALA A 596 -29.50 -0.90 26.77
C ALA A 596 -28.41 -0.50 27.79
N ASP A 597 -27.15 -0.90 27.59
CA ASP A 597 -26.04 -0.45 28.43
C ASP A 597 -25.71 1.03 28.22
N TYR A 598 -25.75 1.53 26.98
CA TYR A 598 -25.58 2.97 26.70
C TYR A 598 -26.70 3.81 27.35
N ILE A 599 -27.96 3.38 27.21
CA ILE A 599 -29.11 4.03 27.84
C ILE A 599 -29.04 3.97 29.36
N ALA A 600 -28.46 2.92 29.96
CA ALA A 600 -28.22 2.87 31.41
C ALA A 600 -27.23 3.95 31.88
N LEU A 601 -26.13 4.17 31.15
CA LEU A 601 -25.17 5.25 31.45
C LEU A 601 -25.78 6.64 31.26
N LEU A 602 -26.51 6.85 30.16
CA LEU A 602 -27.18 8.12 29.88
C LEU A 602 -28.26 8.44 30.92
N LYS A 603 -28.97 7.43 31.44
CA LYS A 603 -29.93 7.55 32.55
C LYS A 603 -29.25 7.96 33.86
N GLU A 604 -28.02 7.54 34.12
CA GLU A 604 -27.24 8.00 35.29
C GLU A 604 -26.85 9.48 35.14
N GLU A 605 -26.21 9.87 34.04
CA GLU A 605 -25.71 11.25 33.86
C GLU A 605 -26.83 12.29 33.64
N ILE A 606 -27.93 11.93 32.98
CA ILE A 606 -29.09 12.83 32.79
C ILE A 606 -29.97 12.91 34.07
N ALA A 607 -29.84 11.94 34.97
CA ALA A 607 -30.59 11.82 36.22
C ALA A 607 -32.14 11.85 36.07
N LEU A 608 -32.66 11.43 34.91
CA LEU A 608 -34.10 11.22 34.65
C LEU A 608 -34.41 9.77 34.29
N PRO A 609 -35.60 9.25 34.62
CA PRO A 609 -36.10 8.00 34.06
C PRO A 609 -36.22 8.08 32.53
N ILE A 610 -35.57 7.15 31.85
CA ILE A 610 -35.83 6.79 30.45
C ILE A 610 -36.67 5.51 30.46
N GLN A 611 -37.81 5.51 29.76
CA GLN A 611 -38.76 4.39 29.71
C GLN A 611 -38.99 3.94 28.26
N MET A 612 -38.83 2.64 28.00
CA MET A 612 -39.18 2.04 26.72
C MET A 612 -40.69 2.00 26.51
N VAL A 613 -41.14 2.37 25.32
CA VAL A 613 -42.48 2.12 24.78
C VAL A 613 -42.36 0.93 23.84
N SER A 614 -43.01 -0.19 24.18
CA SER A 614 -42.95 -1.41 23.37
C SER A 614 -43.60 -1.23 22.00
N THR A 615 -42.90 -1.69 20.97
CA THR A 615 -43.35 -1.73 19.57
C THR A 615 -43.20 -3.14 18.99
N GLN A 616 -43.88 -3.40 17.89
CA GLN A 616 -43.89 -4.70 17.20
C GLN A 616 -42.71 -4.88 16.23
N ASN A 617 -42.23 -3.79 15.63
CA ASN A 617 -41.10 -3.74 14.70
C ASN A 617 -40.59 -2.29 14.56
N TRP A 618 -39.45 -2.12 13.88
CA TRP A 618 -38.83 -0.82 13.61
C TRP A 618 -39.77 0.22 12.97
N LEU A 619 -40.61 -0.19 12.02
CA LEU A 619 -41.56 0.72 11.37
C LEU A 619 -42.56 1.33 12.35
N GLN A 620 -43.02 0.55 13.34
CA GLN A 620 -43.89 1.05 14.40
C GLN A 620 -43.15 2.01 15.35
N SER A 621 -41.84 1.82 15.57
CA SER A 621 -41.00 2.76 16.31
C SER A 621 -40.82 4.10 15.59
N LEU A 622 -40.58 4.07 14.28
CA LEU A 622 -40.57 5.29 13.44
C LEU A 622 -41.92 6.03 13.49
N GLU A 623 -43.03 5.30 13.36
CA GLU A 623 -44.37 5.88 13.41
C GLU A 623 -44.72 6.42 14.81
N PHE A 624 -44.27 5.77 15.89
CA PHE A 624 -44.47 6.28 17.25
C PHE A 624 -43.65 7.55 17.52
N ALA A 625 -42.45 7.69 16.92
CA ALA A 625 -41.69 8.94 16.95
C ALA A 625 -42.36 10.07 16.14
N LYS A 626 -42.93 9.78 14.95
CA LYS A 626 -43.77 10.73 14.20
C LYS A 626 -44.99 11.18 15.02
N GLN A 627 -45.66 10.25 15.69
CA GLN A 627 -46.82 10.49 16.55
C GLN A 627 -46.47 11.09 17.94
N ARG A 628 -45.20 11.42 18.21
CA ARG A 628 -44.73 11.96 19.52
C ARG A 628 -45.05 11.07 20.73
N LYS A 629 -45.22 9.76 20.53
CA LYS A 629 -45.37 8.74 21.59
C LYS A 629 -44.04 8.36 22.23
N CYS A 630 -42.95 8.58 21.50
CA CYS A 630 -41.58 8.47 21.96
C CYS A 630 -40.89 9.82 21.76
N ASP A 631 -40.18 10.28 22.79
CA ASP A 631 -39.36 11.49 22.73
C ASP A 631 -38.04 11.25 22.02
N ILE A 632 -37.52 10.01 22.11
CA ILE A 632 -36.29 9.57 21.46
C ILE A 632 -36.44 8.20 20.76
N LEU A 633 -35.63 8.00 19.73
CA LEU A 633 -35.17 6.71 19.23
C LEU A 633 -33.76 6.46 19.79
N SER A 634 -33.54 5.30 20.39
CA SER A 634 -32.26 4.89 21.00
C SER A 634 -31.12 4.83 19.99
N LEU A 635 -31.33 4.15 18.86
CA LEU A 635 -30.41 4.07 17.73
C LEU A 635 -31.10 4.53 16.46
N ALA A 636 -30.67 5.67 15.93
CA ALA A 636 -31.15 6.17 14.66
C ALA A 636 -30.04 6.90 13.88
N MET A 637 -30.11 6.79 12.56
CA MET A 637 -29.29 7.54 11.60
C MET A 637 -30.21 8.54 10.86
N PRO A 638 -29.74 9.77 10.56
CA PRO A 638 -30.50 10.75 9.80
C PRO A 638 -30.83 10.28 8.37
N THR A 639 -32.01 10.66 7.90
CA THR A 639 -32.39 10.71 6.49
C THR A 639 -33.24 11.95 6.26
N GLN A 640 -33.35 12.38 5.00
CA GLN A 640 -34.15 13.56 4.62
C GLN A 640 -35.61 13.49 5.10
N GLU A 641 -36.25 12.30 5.12
CA GLU A 641 -37.59 12.11 5.68
C GLU A 641 -37.59 12.20 7.22
N ARG A 642 -36.58 11.64 7.88
CA ARG A 642 -36.51 11.61 9.34
C ARG A 642 -36.24 12.98 9.94
N GLU A 643 -35.50 13.84 9.24
CA GLU A 643 -35.20 15.22 9.65
C GLU A 643 -36.46 16.12 9.73
N GLU A 644 -37.55 15.75 9.04
CA GLU A 644 -38.84 16.44 9.14
C GLU A 644 -39.46 16.34 10.55
N TYR A 645 -39.12 15.30 11.33
CA TYR A 645 -39.67 15.07 12.67
C TYR A 645 -38.63 14.76 13.76
N LEU A 646 -37.36 14.49 13.42
CA LEU A 646 -36.27 14.21 14.36
C LEU A 646 -35.06 15.14 14.13
N THR A 647 -34.33 15.40 15.20
CA THR A 647 -32.97 15.93 15.22
C THR A 647 -32.05 14.88 15.86
N PHE A 648 -30.77 14.86 15.51
CA PHE A 648 -29.86 13.78 15.87
C PHE A 648 -28.70 14.28 16.72
N THR A 649 -28.24 13.46 17.67
CA THR A 649 -26.93 13.65 18.31
C THR A 649 -25.80 13.26 17.35
N ASN A 650 -24.55 13.56 17.70
CA ASN A 650 -23.43 12.81 17.12
C ASN A 650 -23.61 11.29 17.35
N PRO A 651 -23.08 10.44 16.45
CA PRO A 651 -23.16 9.00 16.61
C PRO A 651 -22.32 8.54 17.82
N TYR A 652 -22.85 7.56 18.56
CA TYR A 652 -22.11 6.88 19.63
C TYR A 652 -21.72 5.45 19.25
N LEU A 653 -22.31 4.89 18.19
CA LEU A 653 -21.85 3.69 17.49
C LEU A 653 -21.57 4.03 16.01
N GLU A 654 -20.37 3.69 15.54
CA GLU A 654 -20.00 3.70 14.12
C GLU A 654 -19.59 2.30 13.70
N LEU A 655 -20.29 1.74 12.71
CA LEU A 655 -20.28 0.30 12.44
C LEU A 655 -20.04 0.03 10.95
N PRO A 656 -19.05 -0.80 10.54
CA PRO A 656 -18.80 -1.06 9.13
C PRO A 656 -19.96 -1.77 8.43
N THR A 657 -20.34 -1.30 7.25
CA THR A 657 -21.30 -2.00 6.38
C THR A 657 -20.65 -3.26 5.80
N VAL A 658 -21.39 -4.37 5.81
CA VAL A 658 -20.99 -5.62 5.17
C VAL A 658 -22.11 -6.19 4.31
N ILE A 659 -21.77 -7.18 3.48
CA ILE A 659 -22.73 -8.08 2.84
C ILE A 659 -22.53 -9.51 3.35
N VAL A 660 -23.63 -10.14 3.76
CA VAL A 660 -23.72 -11.56 4.09
C VAL A 660 -24.23 -12.34 2.88
N THR A 661 -23.56 -13.43 2.52
CA THR A 661 -23.94 -14.32 1.39
C THR A 661 -23.88 -15.79 1.83
N SER A 662 -24.31 -16.70 0.96
CA SER A 662 -23.95 -18.13 1.06
C SER A 662 -22.42 -18.32 1.13
N ILE A 663 -21.98 -19.40 1.78
CA ILE A 663 -20.55 -19.77 1.89
C ILE A 663 -19.84 -20.00 0.56
N ASP A 664 -20.55 -20.31 -0.53
CA ASP A 664 -19.95 -20.63 -1.83
C ASP A 664 -19.69 -19.40 -2.72
N GLU A 665 -20.30 -18.24 -2.41
CA GLU A 665 -20.23 -17.04 -3.26
C GLU A 665 -18.86 -16.35 -3.25
N LEU A 666 -18.53 -15.59 -4.30
CA LEU A 666 -17.25 -14.87 -4.39
C LEU A 666 -17.23 -13.61 -3.51
N PHE A 667 -16.02 -13.15 -3.15
CA PHE A 667 -15.84 -11.93 -2.37
C PHE A 667 -16.21 -10.68 -3.17
N VAL A 668 -17.06 -9.83 -2.61
CA VAL A 668 -17.56 -8.58 -3.19
C VAL A 668 -16.72 -7.42 -2.69
N ASN A 669 -16.00 -6.76 -3.60
CA ASN A 669 -15.16 -5.60 -3.29
C ASN A 669 -15.92 -4.26 -3.37
N ASP A 670 -16.95 -4.17 -4.22
CA ASP A 670 -17.77 -2.96 -4.38
C ASP A 670 -19.20 -3.31 -4.83
N PHE A 671 -20.18 -2.50 -4.44
CA PHE A 671 -21.60 -2.71 -4.76
C PHE A 671 -21.91 -2.73 -6.26
N SER A 672 -21.11 -2.07 -7.11
CA SER A 672 -21.28 -2.11 -8.57
C SER A 672 -21.24 -3.54 -9.14
N GLN A 673 -20.47 -4.44 -8.51
CA GLN A 673 -20.30 -5.84 -8.92
C GLN A 673 -21.57 -6.69 -8.74
N ILE A 674 -22.55 -6.21 -7.97
CA ILE A 674 -23.77 -6.94 -7.59
C ILE A 674 -25.05 -6.16 -7.87
N THR A 675 -24.99 -5.17 -8.77
CA THR A 675 -26.14 -4.35 -9.19
C THR A 675 -27.24 -5.18 -9.87
N ASP A 676 -26.88 -6.26 -10.56
CA ASP A 676 -27.84 -7.19 -11.18
C ASP A 676 -28.46 -8.20 -10.20
N LYS A 677 -28.01 -8.22 -8.94
CA LYS A 677 -28.43 -9.20 -7.92
C LYS A 677 -29.55 -8.67 -7.05
N LYS A 678 -30.42 -9.58 -6.60
CA LYS A 678 -31.37 -9.33 -5.51
C LYS A 678 -30.65 -9.30 -4.17
N ILE A 679 -30.78 -8.19 -3.46
CA ILE A 679 -30.11 -7.95 -2.18
C ILE A 679 -31.12 -7.53 -1.13
N GLY A 680 -31.13 -8.23 0.01
CA GLY A 680 -32.05 -7.95 1.11
C GLY A 680 -31.57 -6.86 2.06
N ILE A 681 -32.51 -6.11 2.64
CA ILE A 681 -32.29 -5.20 3.79
C ILE A 681 -33.57 -5.07 4.62
N VAL A 682 -33.47 -4.79 5.93
CA VAL A 682 -34.65 -4.56 6.77
C VAL A 682 -35.39 -3.29 6.35
N LYS A 683 -36.71 -3.38 6.29
CA LYS A 683 -37.61 -2.32 5.82
C LYS A 683 -37.56 -1.07 6.70
N GLY A 684 -37.39 0.10 6.07
CA GLY A 684 -37.29 1.38 6.78
C GLY A 684 -35.95 1.64 7.49
N TYR A 685 -34.93 0.79 7.27
CA TYR A 685 -33.55 1.11 7.64
C TYR A 685 -33.00 2.19 6.71
N ALA A 686 -32.48 3.27 7.29
CA ALA A 686 -31.93 4.43 6.56
C ALA A 686 -30.85 4.08 5.53
N TYR A 687 -30.11 2.98 5.75
CA TYR A 687 -29.10 2.53 4.81
C TYR A 687 -29.70 2.01 3.48
N GLY A 688 -30.95 1.52 3.50
CA GLY A 688 -31.70 1.16 2.29
C GLY A 688 -32.00 2.37 1.40
N ASP A 689 -32.42 3.50 1.99
CA ASP A 689 -32.66 4.76 1.26
C ASP A 689 -31.36 5.30 0.65
N ILE A 690 -30.26 5.23 1.41
CA ILE A 690 -28.93 5.67 0.96
C ILE A 690 -28.45 4.81 -0.22
N ILE A 691 -28.61 3.49 -0.17
CA ILE A 691 -28.26 2.60 -1.29
C ILE A 691 -29.13 2.90 -2.50
N LYS A 692 -30.47 2.93 -2.35
CA LYS A 692 -31.40 3.21 -3.45
C LYS A 692 -31.12 4.55 -4.13
N LYS A 693 -30.70 5.56 -3.37
CA LYS A 693 -30.32 6.89 -3.89
C LYS A 693 -28.94 6.93 -4.56
N LYS A 694 -28.02 6.04 -4.18
CA LYS A 694 -26.64 5.95 -4.73
C LYS A 694 -26.52 4.98 -5.91
N TYR A 695 -27.33 3.92 -5.92
CA TYR A 695 -27.31 2.83 -6.91
C TYR A 695 -28.76 2.52 -7.34
N PRO A 696 -29.41 3.39 -8.15
CA PRO A 696 -30.84 3.29 -8.45
C PRO A 696 -31.23 2.03 -9.25
N ASP A 697 -30.29 1.44 -9.99
CA ASP A 697 -30.50 0.21 -10.78
C ASP A 697 -30.38 -1.09 -9.94
N MET A 698 -29.99 -0.99 -8.66
CA MET A 698 -29.73 -2.14 -7.80
C MET A 698 -31.02 -2.76 -7.24
N GLN A 699 -31.18 -4.07 -7.34
CA GLN A 699 -32.41 -4.77 -6.92
C GLN A 699 -32.48 -4.96 -5.39
N ILE A 700 -32.67 -3.86 -4.66
CA ILE A 700 -32.88 -3.85 -3.20
C ILE A 700 -34.30 -4.33 -2.88
N VAL A 701 -34.39 -5.41 -2.09
CA VAL A 701 -35.63 -5.98 -1.59
C VAL A 701 -35.73 -5.71 -0.08
N GLU A 702 -36.85 -5.14 0.35
CA GLU A 702 -37.12 -4.90 1.77
C GLU A 702 -37.79 -6.11 2.40
N VAL A 703 -37.31 -6.51 3.58
CA VAL A 703 -37.87 -7.59 4.42
C VAL A 703 -38.34 -7.06 5.77
N ASP A 704 -39.29 -7.76 6.39
CA ASP A 704 -39.90 -7.33 7.66
C ASP A 704 -39.03 -7.61 8.91
N SER A 705 -38.01 -8.49 8.82
CA SER A 705 -36.98 -8.69 9.86
C SER A 705 -35.65 -9.16 9.27
N MET A 706 -34.58 -9.08 10.07
CA MET A 706 -33.25 -9.60 9.68
C MET A 706 -33.28 -11.12 9.44
N LYS A 707 -34.07 -11.87 10.20
CA LYS A 707 -34.18 -13.33 10.06
C LYS A 707 -34.77 -13.72 8.69
N ASP A 708 -35.87 -13.09 8.28
CA ASP A 708 -36.45 -13.26 6.94
C ASP A 708 -35.44 -12.90 5.83
N GLY A 709 -34.60 -11.88 6.08
CA GLY A 709 -33.51 -11.51 5.18
C GLY A 709 -32.42 -12.58 5.02
N LEU A 710 -31.96 -13.18 6.13
CA LEU A 710 -30.92 -14.20 6.12
C LEU A 710 -31.42 -15.57 5.64
N ASP A 711 -32.61 -16.00 6.06
CA ASP A 711 -33.24 -17.25 5.60
C ASP A 711 -33.40 -17.25 4.07
N ARG A 712 -33.69 -16.09 3.45
CA ARG A 712 -33.75 -15.94 1.98
C ARG A 712 -32.39 -16.02 1.29
N VAL A 713 -31.29 -15.70 1.96
CA VAL A 713 -29.94 -15.93 1.43
C VAL A 713 -29.58 -17.42 1.53
N VAL A 714 -29.92 -18.09 2.62
CA VAL A 714 -29.75 -19.55 2.76
C VAL A 714 -30.54 -20.31 1.69
N ASN A 715 -31.78 -19.89 1.42
CA ASN A 715 -32.65 -20.49 0.40
C ASN A 715 -32.32 -20.06 -1.04
N GLY A 716 -31.35 -19.16 -1.26
CA GLY A 716 -30.96 -18.67 -2.59
C GLY A 716 -31.99 -17.76 -3.28
N GLU A 717 -32.97 -17.21 -2.56
CA GLU A 717 -33.89 -16.17 -3.07
C GLU A 717 -33.17 -14.84 -3.28
N PHE A 718 -32.22 -14.53 -2.39
CA PHE A 718 -31.32 -13.38 -2.44
C PHE A 718 -29.87 -13.83 -2.62
N PHE A 719 -29.06 -13.05 -3.34
CA PHE A 719 -27.61 -13.26 -3.41
C PHE A 719 -26.93 -12.94 -2.07
N GLY A 720 -27.44 -11.92 -1.38
CA GLY A 720 -26.94 -11.52 -0.07
C GLY A 720 -27.83 -10.51 0.65
N PHE A 721 -27.43 -10.21 1.89
CA PHE A 721 -28.13 -9.32 2.81
C PHE A 721 -27.16 -8.23 3.32
N ILE A 722 -27.59 -6.97 3.34
CA ILE A 722 -26.76 -5.83 3.79
C ILE A 722 -27.08 -5.48 5.23
N GLU A 723 -26.04 -5.45 6.07
CA GLU A 723 -26.14 -5.25 7.51
C GLU A 723 -24.80 -4.72 8.08
N THR A 724 -24.72 -4.44 9.39
CA THR A 724 -23.43 -4.14 10.03
C THR A 724 -22.59 -5.39 10.31
N LEU A 725 -21.26 -5.23 10.38
CA LEU A 725 -20.31 -6.29 10.75
C LEU A 725 -20.66 -6.99 12.08
N ALA A 726 -21.15 -6.25 13.08
CA ALA A 726 -21.43 -6.80 14.41
C ALA A 726 -22.70 -7.67 14.42
N THR A 727 -23.80 -7.18 13.86
CA THR A 727 -25.06 -7.95 13.72
C THR A 727 -24.85 -9.18 12.85
N ALA A 728 -24.16 -9.03 11.71
CA ALA A 728 -23.83 -10.13 10.82
C ALA A 728 -22.98 -11.20 11.53
N GLY A 729 -21.92 -10.80 12.23
CA GLY A 729 -21.07 -11.72 12.99
C GLY A 729 -21.84 -12.47 14.08
N TYR A 730 -22.65 -11.75 14.86
CA TYR A 730 -23.49 -12.33 15.92
C TYR A 730 -24.48 -13.36 15.39
N GLN A 731 -25.27 -13.01 14.37
CA GLN A 731 -26.30 -13.91 13.83
C GLN A 731 -25.67 -15.13 13.14
N ILE A 732 -24.56 -14.96 12.40
CA ILE A 732 -23.83 -16.09 11.80
C ILE A 732 -23.30 -17.04 12.88
N GLN A 733 -22.83 -16.53 14.02
CA GLN A 733 -22.39 -17.38 15.14
C GLN A 733 -23.53 -18.10 15.87
N GLN A 734 -24.73 -17.51 15.96
CA GLN A 734 -25.85 -18.12 16.69
C GLN A 734 -26.65 -19.13 15.85
N GLU A 735 -26.97 -18.82 14.60
CA GLU A 735 -27.92 -19.62 13.78
C GLU A 735 -27.35 -20.12 12.44
N TYR A 736 -26.39 -19.44 11.81
CA TYR A 736 -26.00 -19.69 10.41
C TYR A 736 -24.55 -20.20 10.21
N ILE A 737 -23.93 -20.78 11.25
CA ILE A 737 -22.57 -21.35 11.16
C ILE A 737 -22.49 -22.35 10.00
N GLY A 738 -21.54 -22.14 9.10
CA GLY A 738 -21.29 -23.02 7.96
C GLY A 738 -22.32 -22.93 6.82
N GLN A 739 -23.30 -22.03 6.91
CA GLN A 739 -24.29 -21.77 5.86
C GLN A 739 -24.07 -20.40 5.21
N LEU A 740 -23.80 -19.38 6.04
CA LEU A 740 -23.56 -18.01 5.60
C LEU A 740 -22.15 -17.53 5.95
N LYS A 741 -21.66 -16.54 5.21
CA LYS A 741 -20.41 -15.82 5.49
C LYS A 741 -20.55 -14.33 5.21
N ILE A 742 -19.65 -13.54 5.80
CA ILE A 742 -19.43 -12.15 5.38
C ILE A 742 -18.54 -12.17 4.13
N ALA A 743 -19.08 -11.76 2.99
CA ALA A 743 -18.40 -11.81 1.70
C ALA A 743 -17.93 -10.45 1.18
N GLY A 744 -18.18 -9.36 1.90
CA GLY A 744 -17.67 -8.03 1.55
C GLY A 744 -17.80 -7.07 2.73
N LYS A 745 -16.86 -6.13 2.83
CA LYS A 745 -16.86 -5.01 3.77
C LYS A 745 -16.63 -3.73 2.97
N PHE A 746 -17.45 -2.72 3.19
CA PHE A 746 -17.43 -1.49 2.40
C PHE A 746 -16.92 -0.30 3.23
N ASP A 747 -16.37 0.72 2.56
CA ASP A 747 -15.82 1.94 3.18
C ASP A 747 -16.86 2.76 3.99
N GLN A 748 -18.15 2.50 3.79
CA GLN A 748 -19.24 3.24 4.44
C GLN A 748 -19.60 2.62 5.80
N THR A 749 -19.71 3.47 6.83
CA THR A 749 -20.18 3.09 8.17
C THR A 749 -21.64 3.49 8.40
N TRP A 750 -22.36 2.69 9.19
CA TRP A 750 -23.64 3.06 9.78
C TRP A 750 -23.32 3.93 11.00
N LYS A 751 -23.83 5.15 11.03
CA LYS A 751 -23.57 6.15 12.08
C LYS A 751 -24.82 6.30 12.94
N LEU A 752 -24.85 5.63 14.09
CA LEU A 752 -26.03 5.56 14.95
C LEU A 752 -25.87 6.51 16.15
N GLY A 753 -26.77 7.49 16.22
CA GLY A 753 -26.93 8.39 17.36
C GLY A 753 -28.33 8.26 17.97
N ILE A 754 -28.68 9.14 18.89
CA ILE A 754 -30.04 9.25 19.41
C ILE A 754 -30.84 10.17 18.49
N GLY A 755 -31.98 9.68 17.98
CA GLY A 755 -32.93 10.48 17.22
C GLY A 755 -33.94 11.12 18.16
N VAL A 756 -33.80 12.39 18.48
CA VAL A 756 -34.66 13.15 19.40
C VAL A 756 -35.74 13.90 18.61
N ARG A 757 -36.96 14.01 19.14
CA ARG A 757 -38.03 14.82 18.53
C ARG A 757 -37.59 16.28 18.26
N ASN A 758 -37.77 16.75 17.02
CA ASN A 758 -37.25 18.06 16.59
C ASN A 758 -37.96 19.29 17.18
N ASP A 759 -39.08 19.10 17.89
CA ASP A 759 -39.76 20.12 18.69
C ASP A 759 -39.18 20.28 20.12
N GLU A 760 -38.20 19.45 20.52
CA GLU A 760 -37.49 19.58 21.81
C GLU A 760 -35.95 19.65 21.64
N PRO A 761 -35.38 20.68 20.96
CA PRO A 761 -33.94 20.76 20.70
C PRO A 761 -33.06 20.76 21.97
N ILE A 762 -33.58 21.27 23.09
CA ILE A 762 -32.87 21.23 24.40
C ILE A 762 -32.61 19.78 24.84
N LEU A 763 -33.52 18.85 24.56
CA LEU A 763 -33.33 17.42 24.87
C LEU A 763 -32.21 16.80 24.02
N LYS A 764 -32.06 17.24 22.76
CA LYS A 764 -30.96 16.82 21.89
C LYS A 764 -29.61 17.29 22.43
N ASP A 765 -29.49 18.52 22.90
CA ASP A 765 -28.22 19.04 23.44
C ASP A 765 -27.86 18.45 24.82
N ILE A 766 -28.87 18.05 25.61
CA ILE A 766 -28.68 17.23 26.81
C ILE A 766 -28.09 15.86 26.46
N PHE A 767 -28.69 15.14 25.51
CA PHE A 767 -28.17 13.83 25.10
C PHE A 767 -26.79 13.93 24.43
N GLU A 768 -26.53 14.97 23.64
CA GLU A 768 -25.21 15.27 23.07
C GLU A 768 -24.13 15.37 24.16
N LYS A 769 -24.39 16.17 25.20
CA LYS A 769 -23.47 16.36 26.33
C LYS A 769 -23.27 15.08 27.14
N ALA A 770 -24.35 14.33 27.39
CA ALA A 770 -24.29 13.07 28.13
C ALA A 770 -23.51 11.98 27.35
N ILE A 771 -23.72 11.86 26.03
CA ILE A 771 -22.94 10.97 25.15
C ILE A 771 -21.45 11.35 25.18
N ALA A 772 -21.12 12.65 25.16
CA ALA A 772 -19.75 13.15 25.22
C ALA A 772 -19.03 12.87 26.55
N GLN A 773 -19.76 12.49 27.62
CA GLN A 773 -19.15 12.02 28.88
C GLN A 773 -18.81 10.52 28.89
N ILE A 774 -19.42 9.70 28.02
CA ILE A 774 -19.22 8.24 28.06
C ILE A 774 -17.78 7.89 27.64
N PRO A 775 -16.90 7.42 28.55
CA PRO A 775 -15.48 7.30 28.27
C PRO A 775 -15.18 6.21 27.23
N THR A 776 -14.12 6.39 26.43
CA THR A 776 -13.72 5.42 25.39
C THR A 776 -13.56 4.00 25.95
N SER A 777 -12.94 3.85 27.12
CA SER A 777 -12.84 2.58 27.85
C SER A 777 -14.20 1.93 28.18
N LYS A 778 -15.22 2.72 28.55
CA LYS A 778 -16.57 2.21 28.84
C LYS A 778 -17.35 1.84 27.57
N ARG A 779 -17.15 2.59 26.48
CA ARG A 779 -17.65 2.22 25.15
C ARG A 779 -17.09 0.87 24.70
N GLN A 780 -15.79 0.63 24.93
CA GLN A 780 -15.15 -0.64 24.58
C GLN A 780 -15.57 -1.79 25.50
N GLU A 781 -15.81 -1.56 26.80
CA GLU A 781 -16.38 -2.56 27.71
C GLU A 781 -17.74 -3.07 27.19
N ILE A 782 -18.61 -2.16 26.76
CA ILE A 782 -19.92 -2.47 26.19
C ILE A 782 -19.77 -3.20 24.84
N LEU A 783 -18.87 -2.75 23.95
CA LEU A 783 -18.62 -3.44 22.68
C LEU A 783 -18.11 -4.87 22.89
N ASN A 784 -17.13 -5.06 23.77
CA ASN A 784 -16.55 -6.37 24.10
C ASN A 784 -17.57 -7.30 24.79
N LYS A 785 -18.55 -6.78 25.53
CA LYS A 785 -19.63 -7.57 26.15
C LYS A 785 -20.55 -8.22 25.11
N TRP A 786 -20.79 -7.58 23.97
CA TRP A 786 -21.82 -7.97 23.01
C TRP A 786 -21.29 -8.50 21.67
N VAL A 787 -20.05 -8.18 21.30
CA VAL A 787 -19.48 -8.47 19.96
C VAL A 787 -18.17 -9.28 20.04
N SER A 788 -17.63 -9.55 21.23
CA SER A 788 -16.47 -10.44 21.35
C SER A 788 -16.81 -11.86 20.87
N ILE A 789 -15.92 -12.44 20.08
CA ILE A 789 -16.10 -13.77 19.49
C ILE A 789 -16.08 -14.81 20.61
N ILE A 790 -17.20 -15.50 20.83
CA ILE A 790 -17.27 -16.62 21.77
C ILE A 790 -16.55 -17.82 21.15
N TYR A 791 -15.23 -17.84 21.32
CA TYR A 791 -14.46 -19.07 21.19
C TYR A 791 -14.79 -19.97 22.38
N ASP A 792 -15.62 -20.98 22.16
CA ASP A 792 -15.75 -22.13 23.07
C ASP A 792 -14.38 -22.83 23.16
N LYS A 793 -13.60 -22.47 24.20
CA LYS A 793 -12.22 -22.94 24.44
C LYS A 793 -12.12 -24.41 24.89
N GLU A 794 -13.09 -25.26 24.55
CA GLU A 794 -13.02 -26.73 24.70
C GLU A 794 -13.35 -27.47 23.38
N PRO A 795 -12.44 -27.48 22.39
CA PRO A 795 -12.56 -28.38 21.24
C PRO A 795 -12.58 -29.85 21.70
N ASN A 796 -13.63 -30.59 21.34
CA ASN A 796 -13.86 -31.96 21.78
C ASN A 796 -12.89 -32.96 21.09
N TYR A 797 -11.67 -33.06 21.63
CA TYR A 797 -10.59 -33.92 21.11
C TYR A 797 -10.94 -35.41 21.01
N LYS A 798 -12.05 -35.89 21.60
CA LYS A 798 -12.42 -37.32 21.66
C LYS A 798 -12.52 -37.96 20.27
N ILE A 799 -13.07 -37.23 19.29
CA ILE A 799 -13.16 -37.70 17.88
C ILE A 799 -11.78 -37.71 17.22
N ILE A 800 -10.97 -36.67 17.43
CA ILE A 800 -9.60 -36.56 16.87
C ILE A 800 -8.72 -37.70 17.40
N ILE A 801 -8.79 -38.00 18.70
CA ILE A 801 -8.07 -39.10 19.35
C ILE A 801 -8.50 -40.46 18.75
N GLN A 802 -9.79 -40.67 18.49
CA GLN A 802 -10.27 -41.89 17.83
C GLN A 802 -9.69 -42.06 16.42
N TRP A 803 -9.64 -41.00 15.61
CA TRP A 803 -9.00 -41.04 14.29
C TRP A 803 -7.49 -41.29 14.37
N VAL A 804 -6.77 -40.59 15.26
CA VAL A 804 -5.33 -40.78 15.46
C VAL A 804 -5.01 -42.21 15.88
N VAL A 805 -5.78 -42.81 16.79
CA VAL A 805 -5.60 -44.21 17.22
C VAL A 805 -5.88 -45.17 16.05
N GLY A 806 -6.96 -44.97 15.30
CA GLY A 806 -7.30 -45.80 14.13
C GLY A 806 -6.21 -45.78 13.05
N ILE A 807 -5.73 -44.60 12.68
CA ILE A 807 -4.65 -44.40 11.71
C ILE A 807 -3.34 -45.04 12.23
N SER A 808 -3.02 -44.87 13.51
CA SER A 808 -1.81 -45.46 14.13
C SER A 808 -1.81 -46.99 14.08
N ILE A 809 -2.96 -47.62 14.29
CA ILE A 809 -3.12 -49.08 14.17
C ILE A 809 -2.88 -49.53 12.72
N VAL A 810 -3.46 -48.85 11.73
CA VAL A 810 -3.28 -49.16 10.30
C VAL A 810 -1.80 -49.03 9.90
N PHE A 811 -1.13 -47.93 10.28
CA PHE A 811 0.30 -47.74 10.02
C PHE A 811 1.16 -48.83 10.69
N THR A 812 0.84 -49.23 11.91
CA THR A 812 1.56 -50.31 12.63
C THR A 812 1.46 -51.64 11.89
N VAL A 813 0.26 -52.00 11.40
CA VAL A 813 0.06 -53.21 10.59
C VAL A 813 0.83 -53.17 9.27
N VAL A 814 0.83 -52.03 8.57
CA VAL A 814 1.59 -51.84 7.32
C VAL A 814 3.09 -51.97 7.56
N ILE A 815 3.63 -51.34 8.61
CA ILE A 815 5.06 -51.40 8.97
C ILE A 815 5.46 -52.85 9.33
N LEU A 816 4.66 -53.55 10.13
CA LEU A 816 4.92 -54.95 10.49
C LEU A 816 4.89 -55.88 9.27
N SER A 817 3.98 -55.64 8.32
CA SER A 817 3.92 -56.37 7.04
C SER A 817 5.19 -56.16 6.21
N ILE A 818 5.64 -54.91 6.05
CA ILE A 818 6.89 -54.57 5.33
C ILE A 818 8.10 -55.22 6.00
N LEU A 819 8.21 -55.17 7.32
CA LEU A 819 9.31 -55.80 8.08
C LEU A 819 9.31 -57.34 7.93
N PHE A 820 8.14 -57.97 7.91
CA PHE A 820 8.00 -59.40 7.68
C PHE A 820 8.44 -59.81 6.26
N VAL A 821 7.96 -59.08 5.24
CA VAL A 821 8.34 -59.30 3.83
C VAL A 821 9.85 -59.11 3.63
N ASN A 822 10.44 -58.03 4.16
CA ASN A 822 11.87 -57.76 4.03
C ASN A 822 12.74 -58.83 4.71
N ARG A 823 12.35 -59.32 5.90
CA ARG A 823 13.02 -60.47 6.53
C ARG A 823 12.97 -61.72 5.66
N ARG A 824 11.84 -61.98 5.01
CA ARG A 824 11.62 -63.15 4.14
C ARG A 824 12.43 -63.08 2.84
N LEU A 825 12.60 -61.90 2.23
CA LEU A 825 13.50 -61.71 1.08
C LEU A 825 14.98 -61.93 1.42
N ASN A 826 15.46 -61.35 2.54
CA ASN A 826 16.88 -61.42 2.89
C ASN A 826 17.39 -62.86 3.11
N ILE A 827 16.56 -63.75 3.67
CA ILE A 827 16.90 -65.17 3.85
C ILE A 827 17.03 -65.90 2.49
N GLU A 828 16.16 -65.59 1.53
CA GLU A 828 16.17 -66.19 0.18
C GLU A 828 17.40 -65.75 -0.63
N ILE A 829 17.79 -64.47 -0.52
CA ILE A 829 18.98 -63.92 -1.20
C ILE A 829 20.27 -64.64 -0.74
N LEU A 830 20.40 -64.96 0.55
CA LEU A 830 21.57 -65.65 1.09
C LEU A 830 21.69 -67.09 0.56
N ARG A 831 20.58 -67.83 0.46
CA ARG A 831 20.55 -69.21 -0.07
C ARG A 831 20.97 -69.30 -1.53
N ARG A 832 20.58 -68.31 -2.35
CA ARG A 832 20.98 -68.24 -3.77
C ARG A 832 22.49 -68.08 -3.93
N LYS A 833 23.10 -67.14 -3.21
CA LYS A 833 24.55 -66.89 -3.26
C LYS A 833 25.39 -68.11 -2.88
N GLU A 834 24.97 -68.90 -1.89
CA GLU A 834 25.68 -70.13 -1.51
C GLU A 834 25.58 -71.22 -2.60
N THR A 835 24.45 -71.28 -3.30
CA THR A 835 24.21 -72.22 -4.40
C THR A 835 25.00 -71.84 -5.66
N GLU A 836 25.03 -70.55 -6.00
CA GLU A 836 25.81 -69.99 -7.11
C GLU A 836 27.31 -70.27 -6.96
N LYS A 837 27.87 -70.10 -5.75
CA LYS A 837 29.30 -70.36 -5.48
C LYS A 837 29.70 -71.81 -5.75
N LYS A 838 28.88 -72.78 -5.28
CA LYS A 838 29.15 -74.23 -5.48
C LYS A 838 29.03 -74.65 -6.95
N LEU A 839 28.12 -74.03 -7.70
CA LEU A 839 28.03 -74.20 -9.16
C LEU A 839 29.25 -73.64 -9.91
N GLN A 840 29.80 -72.51 -9.44
CA GLN A 840 30.97 -71.90 -10.06
C GLN A 840 32.24 -72.75 -9.86
N GLU A 841 32.49 -73.24 -8.65
CA GLU A 841 33.65 -74.10 -8.33
C GLU A 841 33.68 -75.38 -9.16
N LEU A 842 32.53 -76.06 -9.32
CA LEU A 842 32.41 -77.28 -10.15
C LEU A 842 32.53 -77.03 -11.67
N SER A 843 32.52 -75.78 -12.14
CA SER A 843 32.59 -75.46 -13.57
C SER A 843 34.03 -75.27 -14.08
N ILE A 844 34.99 -75.01 -13.18
CA ILE A 844 36.31 -74.45 -13.53
C ILE A 844 37.50 -75.40 -13.33
N THR A 845 37.33 -76.52 -12.63
CA THR A 845 38.39 -77.53 -12.40
C THR A 845 38.27 -78.76 -13.30
N ASP A 846 39.37 -79.50 -13.47
CA ASP A 846 39.44 -80.81 -14.14
C ASP A 846 39.15 -81.92 -13.12
N ALA A 847 38.24 -82.83 -13.46
CA ALA A 847 37.75 -83.85 -12.54
C ALA A 847 38.77 -84.97 -12.24
N LEU A 848 39.86 -85.08 -13.01
CA LEU A 848 40.93 -86.04 -12.76
C LEU A 848 42.10 -85.41 -12.00
N THR A 849 42.55 -84.22 -12.43
CA THR A 849 43.79 -83.61 -11.93
C THR A 849 43.61 -82.48 -10.90
N ASN A 850 42.37 -82.05 -10.63
CA ASN A 850 42.04 -80.87 -9.80
C ASN A 850 42.64 -79.52 -10.24
N LEU A 851 43.46 -79.49 -11.30
CA LEU A 851 43.89 -78.25 -11.95
C LEU A 851 42.70 -77.52 -12.56
N TYR A 852 42.90 -76.28 -13.01
CA TYR A 852 41.91 -75.60 -13.82
C TYR A 852 41.71 -76.30 -15.18
N ASN A 853 40.46 -76.39 -15.65
CA ASN A 853 40.13 -77.07 -16.90
C ASN A 853 40.25 -76.15 -18.14
N ARG A 854 40.15 -76.73 -19.34
CA ARG A 854 40.20 -76.00 -20.62
C ARG A 854 39.14 -74.88 -20.76
N ARG A 855 37.96 -75.01 -20.11
CA ARG A 855 36.93 -73.95 -20.11
C ARG A 855 37.43 -72.73 -19.34
N TYR A 856 37.98 -72.93 -18.14
CA TYR A 856 38.54 -71.84 -17.34
C TYR A 856 39.85 -71.29 -17.92
N PHE A 857 40.65 -72.11 -18.62
CA PHE A 857 41.77 -71.59 -19.42
C PHE A 857 41.30 -70.59 -20.47
N ASN A 858 40.30 -70.97 -21.28
CA ASN A 858 39.73 -70.10 -22.31
C ASN A 858 39.11 -68.81 -21.72
N GLU A 859 38.60 -68.86 -20.48
CA GLU A 859 38.07 -67.70 -19.76
C GLU A 859 39.17 -66.80 -19.15
N MET A 860 40.22 -67.40 -18.58
CA MET A 860 41.26 -66.69 -17.83
C MET A 860 42.40 -66.17 -18.70
N PHE A 861 42.77 -66.86 -19.78
CA PHE A 861 43.87 -66.45 -20.64
C PHE A 861 43.67 -65.04 -21.25
N PRO A 862 42.48 -64.67 -21.77
CA PRO A 862 42.20 -63.30 -22.20
C PRO A 862 42.18 -62.30 -21.03
N LYS A 863 41.69 -62.70 -19.84
CA LYS A 863 41.68 -61.82 -18.65
C LYS A 863 43.11 -61.53 -18.16
N PHE A 864 43.98 -62.54 -18.21
CA PHE A 864 45.39 -62.46 -17.83
C PHE A 864 46.14 -61.47 -18.73
N ILE A 865 46.07 -61.68 -20.05
CA ILE A 865 46.65 -60.76 -21.05
C ILE A 865 46.11 -59.33 -20.87
N ASN A 866 44.80 -59.15 -20.69
CA ASN A 866 44.22 -57.83 -20.44
C ASN A 866 44.64 -57.21 -19.08
N SER A 867 45.01 -58.02 -18.09
CA SER A 867 45.60 -57.52 -16.84
C SER A 867 47.03 -57.04 -17.04
N SER A 868 47.86 -57.84 -17.70
CA SER A 868 49.23 -57.43 -18.08
C SER A 868 49.24 -56.20 -18.98
N LYS A 869 48.27 -56.05 -19.91
CA LYS A 869 48.06 -54.83 -20.72
C LYS A 869 47.80 -53.59 -19.85
N ARG A 870 46.99 -53.70 -18.79
CA ARG A 870 46.75 -52.56 -17.87
C ARG A 870 47.99 -52.20 -17.04
N LYS A 871 48.80 -53.20 -16.66
CA LYS A 871 50.01 -52.99 -15.86
C LYS A 871 51.26 -52.62 -16.68
N LYS A 872 51.25 -52.85 -18.01
CA LYS A 872 52.45 -52.84 -18.88
C LYS A 872 53.50 -53.88 -18.48
N GLU A 873 53.03 -55.07 -18.12
CA GLU A 873 53.88 -56.23 -17.82
C GLU A 873 54.00 -57.16 -19.04
N LYS A 874 55.02 -58.02 -19.04
CA LYS A 874 55.14 -59.13 -19.99
C LYS A 874 54.21 -60.28 -19.60
N VAL A 875 53.67 -60.98 -20.60
CA VAL A 875 52.93 -62.24 -20.44
C VAL A 875 53.91 -63.39 -20.64
N TYR A 876 53.94 -64.33 -19.69
CA TYR A 876 54.73 -65.55 -19.78
C TYR A 876 53.75 -66.72 -19.85
N PHE A 877 53.81 -67.48 -20.93
CA PHE A 877 52.91 -68.60 -21.19
C PHE A 877 53.73 -69.83 -21.62
N ALA A 878 53.55 -70.94 -20.91
CA ALA A 878 54.15 -72.22 -21.26
C ALA A 878 53.07 -73.23 -21.63
N LEU A 879 53.16 -73.80 -22.83
CA LEU A 879 52.42 -75.00 -23.24
C LEU A 879 53.32 -76.23 -23.04
N ILE A 880 52.75 -77.31 -22.52
CA ILE A 880 53.46 -78.44 -21.94
C ILE A 880 52.78 -79.74 -22.37
N ASP A 881 53.55 -80.77 -22.65
CA ASP A 881 53.04 -82.09 -23.05
C ASP A 881 53.95 -83.20 -22.51
N ILE A 882 53.34 -84.28 -22.03
CA ILE A 882 54.06 -85.42 -21.45
C ILE A 882 54.65 -86.29 -22.57
N ASP A 883 55.98 -86.41 -22.57
CA ASP A 883 56.72 -87.06 -23.64
C ASP A 883 56.30 -88.53 -23.80
N TYR A 884 55.90 -88.88 -25.02
CA TYR A 884 55.43 -90.23 -25.38
C TYR A 884 54.29 -90.76 -24.49
N PHE A 885 53.42 -89.91 -23.96
CA PHE A 885 52.30 -90.33 -23.10
C PHE A 885 51.36 -91.33 -23.76
N LYS A 886 51.16 -91.27 -25.08
CA LYS A 886 50.43 -92.32 -25.80
C LYS A 886 51.10 -93.69 -25.65
N LEU A 887 52.42 -93.79 -25.88
CA LEU A 887 53.16 -95.05 -25.67
C LEU A 887 53.13 -95.50 -24.21
N TYR A 888 53.04 -94.57 -23.25
CA TYR A 888 52.82 -94.92 -21.85
C TYR A 888 51.46 -95.63 -21.65
N ASN A 889 50.38 -95.08 -22.21
CA ASN A 889 49.06 -95.70 -22.14
C ASN A 889 48.98 -97.03 -22.90
N ASP A 890 49.58 -97.09 -24.10
CA ASP A 890 49.53 -98.27 -24.96
C ASP A 890 50.27 -99.48 -24.34
N ASN A 891 51.26 -99.26 -23.46
CA ASN A 891 52.02 -100.33 -22.79
C ASN A 891 51.66 -100.55 -21.30
N TYR A 892 51.42 -99.48 -20.52
CA TYR A 892 51.12 -99.56 -19.08
C TYR A 892 49.64 -99.39 -18.74
N GLY A 893 48.79 -99.03 -19.71
CA GLY A 893 47.33 -98.92 -19.57
C GLY A 893 46.83 -97.60 -18.99
N HIS A 894 45.63 -97.20 -19.40
CA HIS A 894 45.03 -95.89 -19.06
C HIS A 894 44.94 -95.59 -17.56
N SER A 895 44.70 -96.58 -16.69
CA SER A 895 44.66 -96.36 -15.23
C SER A 895 46.01 -95.95 -14.63
N ASN A 896 47.13 -96.34 -15.27
CA ASN A 896 48.46 -95.86 -14.90
C ASN A 896 48.73 -94.49 -15.55
N GLY A 897 48.25 -94.25 -16.78
CA GLY A 897 48.22 -92.93 -17.41
C GLY A 897 47.51 -91.87 -16.55
N ASP A 898 46.32 -92.18 -16.03
CA ASP A 898 45.56 -91.34 -15.10
C ASP A 898 46.29 -91.09 -13.76
N THR A 899 47.21 -91.98 -13.39
CA THR A 899 48.05 -91.84 -12.20
C THR A 899 49.29 -90.99 -12.50
N VAL A 900 49.86 -91.09 -13.71
CA VAL A 900 50.87 -90.16 -14.24
C VAL A 900 50.29 -88.74 -14.32
N LEU A 901 49.13 -88.56 -14.96
CA LEU A 901 48.48 -87.25 -15.15
C LEU A 901 48.25 -86.53 -13.82
N ARG A 902 47.78 -87.26 -12.78
CA ARG A 902 47.64 -86.72 -11.42
C ARG A 902 48.99 -86.36 -10.81
N ARG A 903 49.96 -87.27 -10.77
CA ARG A 903 51.28 -86.98 -10.17
C ARG A 903 52.02 -85.85 -10.87
N VAL A 904 51.89 -85.72 -12.19
CA VAL A 904 52.46 -84.61 -12.97
C VAL A 904 51.73 -83.31 -12.66
N ALA A 905 50.40 -83.31 -12.61
CA ALA A 905 49.60 -82.15 -12.24
C ALA A 905 49.88 -81.65 -10.81
N ASP A 906 49.91 -82.55 -9.82
CA ASP A 906 50.28 -82.26 -8.43
C ASP A 906 51.67 -81.61 -8.37
N THR A 907 52.62 -82.10 -9.18
CA THR A 907 54.00 -81.60 -9.25
C THR A 907 54.10 -80.23 -9.90
N MET A 908 53.32 -79.97 -10.96
CA MET A 908 53.19 -78.63 -11.54
C MET A 908 52.57 -77.66 -10.54
N SER A 909 51.45 -78.04 -9.91
CA SER A 909 50.74 -77.20 -8.94
C SER A 909 51.58 -76.90 -7.70
N ALA A 910 52.33 -77.87 -7.16
CA ALA A 910 53.24 -77.68 -6.04
C ALA A 910 54.52 -76.89 -6.40
N SER A 911 54.80 -76.73 -7.71
CA SER A 911 55.90 -75.89 -8.20
C SER A 911 55.48 -74.43 -8.39
N LEU A 912 54.17 -74.14 -8.51
CA LEU A 912 53.62 -72.78 -8.46
C LEU A 912 53.58 -72.30 -7.00
N GLN A 913 54.00 -71.06 -6.75
CA GLN A 913 54.12 -70.52 -5.38
C GLN A 913 53.47 -69.16 -5.18
N ARG A 914 52.82 -68.60 -6.21
CA ARG A 914 52.13 -67.31 -6.14
C ARG A 914 50.64 -67.47 -6.46
N ALA A 915 49.83 -66.58 -5.90
CA ALA A 915 48.38 -66.60 -6.08
C ALA A 915 47.92 -66.14 -7.49
N ASP A 916 48.84 -65.63 -8.31
CA ASP A 916 48.65 -65.20 -9.69
C ASP A 916 49.40 -66.07 -10.72
N ASP A 917 50.05 -67.16 -10.29
CA ASP A 917 50.47 -68.24 -11.18
C ASP A 917 49.30 -69.23 -11.37
N TYR A 918 48.99 -69.61 -12.61
CA TYR A 918 47.89 -70.52 -12.94
C TYR A 918 48.38 -71.75 -13.73
N CYS A 919 48.05 -72.96 -13.27
CA CYS A 919 48.23 -74.20 -14.03
C CYS A 919 46.87 -74.76 -14.46
N PHE A 920 46.80 -75.18 -15.73
CA PHE A 920 45.60 -75.73 -16.35
C PHE A 920 45.91 -77.05 -17.03
N ARG A 921 44.93 -77.96 -17.06
CA ARG A 921 44.89 -79.07 -18.01
C ARG A 921 44.10 -78.63 -19.24
N VAL A 922 44.74 -78.60 -20.40
CA VAL A 922 44.16 -78.06 -21.64
C VAL A 922 43.79 -79.13 -22.66
N GLY A 923 44.38 -80.32 -22.58
CA GLY A 923 44.11 -81.48 -23.43
C GLY A 923 44.18 -82.80 -22.64
N GLY A 924 44.44 -83.91 -23.32
CA GLY A 924 44.58 -85.23 -22.68
C GLY A 924 45.80 -85.28 -21.77
N GLU A 925 46.97 -85.11 -22.39
CA GLU A 925 48.31 -84.98 -21.81
C GLU A 925 48.88 -83.56 -21.84
N GLU A 926 48.13 -82.61 -22.43
CA GLU A 926 48.55 -81.21 -22.56
C GLU A 926 48.19 -80.38 -21.31
N PHE A 927 49.19 -79.65 -20.81
CA PHE A 927 49.06 -78.71 -19.70
C PHE A 927 49.51 -77.31 -20.12
N ALA A 928 49.01 -76.29 -19.43
CA ALA A 928 49.35 -74.90 -19.65
C ALA A 928 49.71 -74.22 -18.33
N ILE A 929 50.68 -73.32 -18.36
CA ILE A 929 51.01 -72.44 -17.23
C ILE A 929 51.02 -70.98 -17.70
N LEU A 930 50.27 -70.13 -16.99
CA LEU A 930 50.29 -68.66 -17.12
C LEU A 930 50.92 -68.08 -15.84
N PHE A 931 51.93 -67.23 -15.99
CA PHE A 931 52.67 -66.70 -14.85
C PHE A 931 53.28 -65.32 -15.14
N HIS A 932 53.76 -64.65 -14.09
CA HIS A 932 54.44 -63.34 -14.19
C HIS A 932 55.95 -63.48 -13.87
N GLY A 933 56.83 -63.28 -14.85
CA GLY A 933 58.28 -63.25 -14.67
C GLY A 933 58.87 -61.83 -14.62
N GLN A 934 60.19 -61.73 -14.39
CA GLN A 934 60.94 -60.46 -14.53
C GLN A 934 61.98 -60.49 -15.66
N SER A 935 62.45 -61.67 -16.09
CA SER A 935 63.38 -61.82 -17.22
C SER A 935 63.20 -63.14 -17.96
N LEU A 936 63.66 -63.18 -19.22
CA LEU A 936 63.70 -64.39 -20.07
C LEU A 936 64.46 -65.54 -19.41
N GLN A 937 65.57 -65.24 -18.70
CA GLN A 937 66.36 -66.28 -18.05
C GLN A 937 65.64 -66.86 -16.84
N GLN A 938 65.10 -66.02 -15.94
CA GLN A 938 64.34 -66.51 -14.77
C GLN A 938 63.11 -67.33 -15.17
N ALA A 939 62.45 -66.97 -16.27
CA ALA A 939 61.33 -67.76 -16.80
C ALA A 939 61.78 -69.13 -17.32
N LYS A 940 62.93 -69.21 -18.00
CA LYS A 940 63.55 -70.49 -18.39
C LYS A 940 63.94 -71.32 -17.17
N ASP A 941 64.61 -70.73 -16.18
CA ASP A 941 65.04 -71.41 -14.95
C ASP A 941 63.85 -71.97 -14.16
N PHE A 942 62.73 -71.24 -14.11
CA PHE A 942 61.48 -71.66 -13.48
C PHE A 942 60.85 -72.86 -14.19
N ILE A 943 60.69 -72.80 -15.51
CA ILE A 943 60.12 -73.91 -16.29
C ILE A 943 61.06 -75.13 -16.29
N GLU A 944 62.38 -74.94 -16.31
CA GLU A 944 63.38 -76.00 -16.20
C GLU A 944 63.36 -76.69 -14.82
N LYS A 945 63.01 -75.96 -13.74
CA LYS A 945 62.72 -76.55 -12.43
C LYS A 945 61.47 -77.44 -12.50
N ILE A 946 60.39 -77.02 -13.16
CA ILE A 946 59.17 -77.83 -13.32
C ILE A 946 59.46 -79.10 -14.13
N ARG A 947 60.17 -78.99 -15.26
CA ARG A 947 60.62 -80.13 -16.06
C ARG A 947 61.42 -81.15 -15.24
N LYS A 948 62.44 -80.67 -14.52
CA LYS A 948 63.26 -81.51 -13.63
C LYS A 948 62.44 -82.12 -12.49
N ASN A 949 61.45 -81.42 -11.94
CA ASN A 949 60.58 -81.99 -10.90
C ASN A 949 59.73 -83.14 -11.44
N ILE A 950 59.23 -83.05 -12.68
CA ILE A 950 58.48 -84.13 -13.35
C ILE A 950 59.37 -85.36 -13.57
N GLU A 951 60.57 -85.18 -14.14
CA GLU A 951 61.53 -86.27 -14.34
C GLU A 951 61.96 -86.93 -13.00
N ASN A 952 62.13 -86.13 -11.94
CA ASN A 952 62.41 -86.62 -10.59
C ASN A 952 61.25 -87.37 -9.91
N LEU A 953 60.04 -87.45 -10.51
CA LEU A 953 59.00 -88.36 -10.04
C LEU A 953 59.38 -89.83 -10.18
N LYS A 954 60.37 -90.14 -11.03
CA LYS A 954 60.88 -91.49 -11.30
C LYS A 954 59.77 -92.50 -11.58
N ILE A 955 58.84 -92.12 -12.44
CA ILE A 955 57.83 -93.05 -12.98
C ILE A 955 58.47 -93.73 -14.18
N GLU A 956 58.76 -95.02 -14.05
CA GLU A 956 59.40 -95.85 -15.09
C GLU A 956 58.62 -95.78 -16.41
N HIS A 957 59.31 -95.54 -17.52
CA HIS A 957 58.76 -95.53 -18.88
C HIS A 957 59.80 -96.07 -19.87
N GLU A 958 59.91 -97.40 -19.94
CA GLU A 958 60.92 -98.12 -20.76
C GLU A 958 60.80 -97.82 -22.27
N TYR A 959 59.69 -97.20 -22.69
CA TYR A 959 59.39 -96.84 -24.07
C TYR A 959 59.60 -95.33 -24.35
N ASN A 960 60.13 -94.57 -23.39
CA ASN A 960 60.58 -93.19 -23.59
C ASN A 960 62.02 -93.17 -24.10
N SER A 961 62.24 -92.67 -25.33
CA SER A 961 63.59 -92.58 -25.91
C SER A 961 64.47 -91.45 -25.35
N ALA A 962 63.98 -90.66 -24.38
CA ALA A 962 64.65 -89.47 -23.86
C ALA A 962 65.15 -89.61 -22.41
N SER A 963 64.60 -90.55 -21.64
CA SER A 963 64.93 -90.84 -20.24
C SER A 963 64.23 -92.14 -19.84
N ASP A 964 64.77 -92.93 -18.90
CA ASP A 964 64.12 -94.17 -18.41
C ASP A 964 62.79 -93.92 -17.65
N TYR A 965 62.42 -92.66 -17.49
CA TYR A 965 61.26 -92.19 -16.74
C TYR A 965 60.35 -91.28 -17.58
N VAL A 966 59.13 -91.03 -17.11
CA VAL A 966 58.22 -90.05 -17.70
C VAL A 966 58.83 -88.63 -17.67
N THR A 967 58.94 -88.00 -18.83
CA THR A 967 59.43 -86.62 -19.02
C THR A 967 58.35 -85.72 -19.65
N ALA A 968 58.62 -84.43 -19.79
CA ALA A 968 57.75 -83.50 -20.49
C ALA A 968 58.54 -82.47 -21.31
N SER A 969 57.99 -82.10 -22.46
CA SER A 969 58.51 -81.04 -23.35
C SER A 969 57.73 -79.74 -23.15
N PHE A 970 58.36 -78.59 -23.42
CA PHE A 970 57.82 -77.26 -23.11
C PHE A 970 58.05 -76.24 -24.24
N GLY A 971 56.99 -75.53 -24.66
CA GLY A 971 57.08 -74.32 -25.45
C GLY A 971 56.74 -73.10 -24.60
N LEU A 972 57.71 -72.21 -24.36
CA LEU A 972 57.57 -71.04 -23.48
C LEU A 972 57.63 -69.75 -24.33
N VAL A 973 56.53 -69.02 -24.42
CA VAL A 973 56.48 -67.70 -25.06
C VAL A 973 56.47 -66.57 -24.05
N ILE A 974 57.09 -65.47 -24.44
CA ILE A 974 57.18 -64.22 -23.69
C ILE A 974 56.94 -63.07 -24.67
N HIS A 975 55.99 -62.21 -24.33
CA HIS A 975 55.70 -60.97 -25.07
C HIS A 975 55.38 -59.85 -24.08
N ASP A 976 55.70 -58.60 -24.42
CA ASP A 976 55.07 -57.44 -23.77
C ASP A 976 53.56 -57.54 -24.03
N ALA A 977 52.73 -57.38 -22.99
CA ALA A 977 51.30 -57.54 -23.16
C ALA A 977 50.69 -56.59 -24.20
N GLN A 978 51.31 -55.44 -24.48
CA GLN A 978 50.83 -54.48 -25.49
C GLN A 978 50.90 -55.03 -26.93
N THR A 979 51.73 -56.05 -27.20
CA THR A 979 51.96 -56.59 -28.56
C THR A 979 50.88 -57.55 -29.00
N ILE A 980 50.20 -58.15 -28.03
CA ILE A 980 49.42 -59.36 -28.21
C ILE A 980 48.04 -58.97 -28.76
N GLU A 981 47.85 -59.08 -30.07
CA GLU A 981 46.55 -58.82 -30.69
C GLU A 981 45.51 -59.85 -30.25
N THR A 982 45.81 -61.16 -30.41
CA THR A 982 44.92 -62.26 -30.00
C THR A 982 45.59 -63.25 -29.04
N CYS A 983 44.76 -64.02 -28.31
CA CYS A 983 45.23 -65.13 -27.49
C CYS A 983 45.61 -66.36 -28.32
N GLU A 984 45.09 -66.49 -29.54
CA GLU A 984 45.36 -67.64 -30.42
C GLU A 984 46.77 -67.63 -30.99
N GLU A 985 47.30 -66.46 -31.34
CA GLU A 985 48.67 -66.31 -31.84
C GLU A 985 49.67 -66.78 -30.80
N LEU A 986 49.51 -66.34 -29.55
CA LEU A 986 50.35 -66.74 -28.42
C LEU A 986 50.24 -68.24 -28.11
N TYR A 987 49.06 -68.85 -28.34
CA TYR A 987 48.88 -70.30 -28.23
C TYR A 987 49.62 -71.06 -29.35
N LYS A 988 49.43 -70.63 -30.60
CA LYS A 988 50.07 -71.22 -31.80
C LYS A 988 51.58 -71.09 -31.78
N GLU A 989 52.11 -69.99 -31.24
CA GLU A 989 53.56 -69.78 -31.09
C GLU A 989 54.16 -70.71 -30.02
N ALA A 990 53.48 -70.87 -28.87
CA ALA A 990 53.91 -71.82 -27.84
C ALA A 990 53.85 -73.28 -28.33
N ASP A 991 52.80 -73.65 -29.06
CA ASP A 991 52.67 -74.97 -29.69
C ASP A 991 53.79 -75.23 -30.72
N ALA A 992 54.09 -74.26 -31.60
CA ALA A 992 55.21 -74.38 -32.54
C ALA A 992 56.59 -74.48 -31.84
N LEU A 993 56.74 -73.96 -30.62
CA LEU A 993 57.95 -74.11 -29.79
C LEU A 993 57.98 -75.45 -29.06
N LEU A 994 56.83 -75.94 -28.59
CA LEU A 994 56.65 -77.27 -27.98
C LEU A 994 56.93 -78.39 -29.00
N TYR A 995 56.43 -78.25 -30.23
CA TYR A 995 56.71 -79.14 -31.35
C TYR A 995 58.22 -79.21 -31.65
N LYS A 996 58.92 -78.07 -31.67
CA LYS A 996 60.39 -78.02 -31.80
C LYS A 996 61.13 -78.66 -30.63
N ALA A 997 60.58 -78.64 -29.41
CA ALA A 997 61.13 -79.39 -28.27
C ALA A 997 60.97 -80.91 -28.48
N LYS A 998 59.79 -81.34 -28.97
CA LYS A 998 59.50 -82.76 -29.30
C LYS A 998 60.38 -83.31 -30.43
N GLU A 999 60.75 -82.51 -31.42
CA GLU A 999 61.69 -82.93 -32.47
C GLU A 999 63.15 -82.97 -32.00
N GLN A 1000 63.57 -82.02 -31.16
CA GLN A 1000 64.97 -81.89 -30.71
C GLN A 1000 65.29 -82.74 -29.47
N GLY A 1001 64.86 -84.00 -29.48
CA GLY A 1001 65.20 -85.00 -28.47
C GLY A 1001 64.24 -85.12 -27.29
N ARG A 1002 63.16 -84.31 -27.24
CA ARG A 1002 62.19 -84.24 -26.11
C ARG A 1002 62.85 -83.74 -24.81
N ASN A 1003 62.11 -83.75 -23.69
CA ASN A 1003 62.59 -83.36 -22.36
C ASN A 1003 63.33 -81.99 -22.33
N CYS A 1004 62.83 -80.97 -23.05
CA CYS A 1004 63.48 -79.65 -23.16
C CYS A 1004 62.51 -78.47 -23.43
N ILE A 1005 63.05 -77.24 -23.56
CA ILE A 1005 62.33 -75.94 -23.60
C ILE A 1005 62.78 -75.05 -24.79
N LYS A 1006 61.90 -74.24 -25.41
CA LYS A 1006 62.19 -73.25 -26.50
C LYS A 1006 61.42 -71.89 -26.34
N THR A 1007 61.89 -70.73 -26.89
CA THR A 1007 61.41 -69.31 -26.62
C THR A 1007 61.53 -68.24 -27.78
N ASN A 1008 61.05 -66.96 -27.61
CA ASN A 1008 60.74 -65.86 -28.63
C ASN A 1008 60.84 -64.30 -28.20
N GLU A 1009 60.24 -63.28 -28.97
CA GLU A 1009 60.27 -61.73 -28.85
C GLU A 1009 59.02 -60.84 -29.47
N GLU A 1010 58.96 -59.44 -29.50
CA GLU A 1010 57.75 -58.50 -29.19
C GLU A 1010 57.53 -57.01 -29.88
N ASN A 1011 56.30 -56.37 -30.17
CA ASN A 1011 55.91 -54.84 -30.33
C ASN A 1011 54.35 -54.27 -30.50
N PRO A 1012 53.85 -52.95 -30.28
CA PRO A 1012 52.37 -52.49 -30.00
C PRO A 1012 51.61 -51.04 -30.31
N SER A 1013 50.24 -50.81 -30.05
CA SER A 1013 49.32 -49.54 -29.69
C SER A 1013 48.26 -48.77 -30.69
N ASN A 1014 47.24 -47.79 -30.53
CA ASN A 1014 46.45 -46.87 -29.51
C ASN A 1014 45.18 -45.87 -29.95
N PHE A 1015 44.21 -45.31 -29.07
CA PHE A 1015 43.32 -43.97 -29.00
C PHE A 1015 41.71 -43.62 -29.23
N GLU A 1016 41.11 -42.34 -29.06
CA GLU A 1016 39.64 -41.90 -28.63
C GLU A 1016 38.97 -40.38 -28.81
N LYS A 1017 37.58 -40.03 -28.64
CA LYS A 1017 36.73 -38.79 -28.05
C LYS A 1017 35.65 -37.69 -28.69
N LYS A 1018 34.44 -37.36 -28.02
CA LYS A 1018 33.57 -36.06 -27.61
C LYS A 1018 32.51 -35.02 -28.37
N GLU A 1019 31.39 -34.42 -27.74
CA GLU A 1019 30.67 -33.00 -27.95
C GLU A 1019 29.04 -32.63 -27.81
N LYS A 1020 28.47 -31.33 -27.63
CA LYS A 1020 26.96 -30.78 -27.55
C LYS A 1020 26.56 -29.18 -27.35
N ILE A 1021 25.30 -28.57 -27.60
CA ILE A 1021 24.81 -27.07 -27.33
C ILE A 1021 23.25 -26.52 -27.49
N ALA A 1022 22.72 -25.30 -26.99
CA ALA A 1022 21.35 -24.53 -27.28
C ALA A 1022 20.93 -23.07 -26.56
N LEU A 1023 19.95 -22.13 -27.00
CA LEU A 1023 19.27 -20.87 -26.30
C LEU A 1023 18.22 -19.81 -27.08
N LYS A 1024 17.26 -18.95 -26.47
CA LYS A 1024 16.53 -17.62 -26.99
C LYS A 1024 15.62 -16.63 -26.02
N ASN A 1025 14.93 -15.47 -26.44
CA ASN A 1025 14.18 -14.34 -25.66
C ASN A 1025 13.10 -13.31 -26.32
N GLU A 1026 12.35 -12.46 -25.52
CA GLU A 1026 11.72 -11.04 -25.60
C GLU A 1026 10.76 -10.35 -26.66
N LEU A 1027 9.95 -9.35 -26.18
CA LEU A 1027 9.30 -8.14 -26.82
C LEU A 1027 8.55 -7.30 -25.70
N THR A 1028 8.02 -6.04 -25.73
CA THR A 1028 7.45 -5.03 -26.71
C THR A 1028 7.46 -3.57 -26.13
N ASN A 1029 7.02 -2.50 -26.85
CA ASN A 1029 6.83 -1.09 -26.37
C ASN A 1029 5.75 -0.32 -27.21
N LEU A 1030 4.80 0.45 -26.62
CA LEU A 1030 3.86 1.37 -27.35
C LEU A 1030 2.92 2.21 -26.42
N TYR A 1031 3.31 3.42 -25.97
CA TYR A 1031 2.40 4.40 -25.32
C TYR A 1031 2.94 5.86 -25.24
N ASN A 1032 3.77 6.29 -26.20
CA ASN A 1032 4.29 7.66 -26.32
C ASN A 1032 3.66 8.36 -27.53
#